data_AF-A0A523R3S1-F1
#
_entry.id   AF-A0A523R3S1-F1
#
_cell.length_a   1.000
_cell.length_b   1.000
_cell.length_c   1.000
_cell.angle_alpha   90.00
_cell.angle_beta   90.00
_cell.angle_gamma   90.00
#
_symmetry.space_group_name_H-M   'P 1'
#
loop_
_entity.id
_entity.type
_entity.pdbx_description
1 polymer ?
#
loop_
_entity_poly.entity_id
_entity_poly.type
_entity_poly.pdbx_seq_one_letter_code
_entity_poly.pdbx_strand_id
1 'polypeptide(L)'
;MDKNFYWLALSKVKGIGSKTLIDISNRNKETGISIEEFWNLKKSRMNEEYAIRNSVIEEIIRKGKNSADVNALQRELDNKMVKVITLEDELFPARLKEMAQPPFILYAYGNLNLLNKNSVAIVGSRTISNEGLALSYKFSNLLLEQGITVLKGDTRDIDTIAHIAAKNTKGFELTVLSEGILTSLNKLEKKNRQIDTSKTLILSFTDPNLHWKSYVERKRNQLVFSLSDDIIVVEAREGGIIMDESIKAIEKSKKLFVVRYEEYPPNVSANKFLIEKGAKPIGNVDSTLNLAGVINSVTGVETIRKVGQKKELGQYFTPQTVVEFMYDIIKTLWRKEKPKIIDTACGEGIFLKYALEQGITDGDNLYGCDIDAGVREKWNAFGGLSNRMKLFVHNGLLDGKEFGIERDKFDLVIGNPPYGGTGLGELAQLLKEDKTKPRKVSSLHLFKKESEIKKKELVAEKESIYSAPISNERKRELILLANALGEFYETWKKGDIIEITGTGKQETVAPGLFEGLGNMKSGKKKVDLIVERIQKAKLLGKGKEKLHLSPKELKKLISYPIEVLFLERFLQLAKPGGYVAIIIPDGILANINLQYIREWIFDQARVFAIVSLPRETFKHIGTTAKTSIIFMQKFNKEQTFGSTKNLPIFMASADYVGINHAGENDLPEISRGFKKFRQGKRIKEGHSSPMVTRATGEDVLKVHRLDPEYWDPKYKKMIRVMKKNHKVKSFEDFISFITYGGILVGRKRKFAPKGVYYVNQINVRNTGVDLFLKTRYISKKDRRNQSKYKPLKQDILFNRDQIGTIGRCFVFMEETAHYAVNDHVDIIRVQNINSYYVAIFLLTQYGQKQIERLSSGVSGIVGITFPQIKSIQIPILPDIVQKDIEREYKKMSRWHNKAMDVKKKLIEGGLSNKEAEEDDKYQRNIKKAEAMLKDLIKKTEEIIEGKRKKL
;
A
#
# COMPACT_ATOMS: atom_id res chain seq x y z
N MET A 1 3.38 55.67 3.39
CA MET A 1 3.66 54.22 3.51
C MET A 1 2.37 53.51 3.91
N ASP A 2 2.19 52.25 3.54
CA ASP A 2 1.05 51.43 3.98
C ASP A 2 0.98 51.41 5.52
N LYS A 3 -0.19 51.58 6.15
CA LYS A 3 -0.38 51.49 7.61
C LYS A 3 0.21 50.19 8.18
N ASN A 4 0.17 49.11 7.41
CA ASN A 4 0.68 47.80 7.81
C ASN A 4 2.20 47.80 7.96
N PHE A 5 2.92 48.69 7.26
CA PHE A 5 4.35 48.88 7.43
C PHE A 5 4.69 49.42 8.82
N TYR A 6 3.96 50.41 9.32
CA TYR A 6 4.20 50.97 10.66
C TYR A 6 3.90 49.96 11.77
N TRP A 7 2.88 49.13 11.59
CA TRP A 7 2.59 48.01 12.48
C TRP A 7 3.67 46.92 12.43
N LEU A 8 4.14 46.57 11.23
CA LEU A 8 5.27 45.67 11.05
C LEU A 8 6.52 46.22 11.76
N ALA A 9 6.82 47.52 11.60
CA ALA A 9 7.94 48.18 12.26
C ALA A 9 7.88 48.07 13.79
N LEU A 10 6.71 48.34 14.39
CA LEU A 10 6.52 48.22 15.85
C LEU A 10 6.67 46.79 16.32
N SER A 11 6.22 45.80 15.54
CA SER A 11 6.38 44.38 15.89
C SER A 11 7.84 43.94 15.97
N LYS A 12 8.77 44.71 15.41
CA LYS A 12 10.22 44.46 15.46
C LYS A 12 10.95 45.20 16.58
N VAL A 13 10.25 45.97 17.40
CA VAL A 13 10.79 46.63 18.60
C VAL A 13 10.86 45.59 19.72
N LYS A 14 12.03 45.44 20.34
CA LYS A 14 12.21 44.51 21.46
C LYS A 14 11.32 44.92 22.62
N GLY A 15 10.49 43.99 23.11
CA GLY A 15 9.54 44.24 24.20
C GLY A 15 8.12 44.58 23.74
N ILE A 16 7.89 44.75 22.43
CA ILE A 16 6.54 44.87 21.85
C ILE A 16 6.07 43.50 21.37
N GLY A 17 4.98 43.01 21.96
CA GLY A 17 4.29 41.79 21.53
C GLY A 17 2.87 42.09 21.05
N SER A 18 2.12 41.04 20.65
CA SER A 18 0.75 41.22 20.14
C SER A 18 -0.17 41.94 21.13
N LYS A 19 -0.03 41.69 22.44
CA LYS A 19 -0.80 42.41 23.47
C LYS A 19 -0.55 43.92 23.40
N THR A 20 0.72 44.33 23.43
CA THR A 20 1.10 45.74 23.34
C THR A 20 0.62 46.40 22.05
N LEU A 21 0.68 45.68 20.92
CA LEU A 21 0.15 46.20 19.64
C LEU A 21 -1.38 46.38 19.68
N ILE A 22 -2.11 45.48 20.32
CA ILE A 22 -3.57 45.61 20.54
C ILE A 22 -3.87 46.80 21.44
N ASP A 23 -3.15 46.95 22.55
CA ASP A 23 -3.31 48.06 23.49
C ASP A 23 -3.07 49.41 22.79
N ILE A 24 -2.02 49.50 21.96
CA ILE A 24 -1.74 50.67 21.12
C ILE A 24 -2.86 50.91 20.11
N SER A 25 -3.32 49.87 19.39
CA SER A 25 -4.40 50.00 18.39
C SER A 25 -5.71 50.48 19.01
N ASN A 26 -6.09 49.93 20.17
CA ASN A 26 -7.30 50.36 20.88
C ASN A 26 -7.20 51.81 21.33
N ARG A 27 -6.06 52.19 21.92
CA ARG A 27 -5.85 53.57 22.38
C ARG A 27 -5.77 54.56 21.23
N ASN A 28 -5.16 54.18 20.10
CA ASN A 28 -5.14 54.97 18.88
C ASN A 28 -6.57 55.24 18.37
N LYS A 29 -7.45 54.24 18.39
CA LYS A 29 -8.87 54.39 18.02
C LYS A 29 -9.63 55.31 18.98
N GLU A 30 -9.41 55.18 20.29
CA GLU A 30 -10.04 56.06 21.30
C GLU A 30 -9.60 57.51 21.16
N THR A 31 -8.33 57.74 20.85
CA THR A 31 -7.73 59.09 20.76
C THR A 31 -7.77 59.68 19.36
N GLY A 32 -8.27 58.92 18.37
CA GLY A 32 -8.39 59.35 16.98
C GLY A 32 -7.07 59.53 16.25
N ILE A 33 -5.96 58.96 16.76
CA ILE A 33 -4.65 59.08 16.12
C ILE A 33 -4.34 57.88 15.22
N SER A 34 -3.65 58.13 14.12
CA SER A 34 -3.13 57.09 13.23
C SER A 34 -1.88 56.42 13.80
N ILE A 35 -1.56 55.23 13.28
CA ILE A 35 -0.33 54.53 13.67
C ILE A 35 0.93 55.31 13.27
N GLU A 36 0.88 56.10 12.21
CA GLU A 36 2.00 56.97 11.83
C GLU A 36 2.22 58.10 12.83
N GLU A 37 1.14 58.69 13.35
CA GLU A 37 1.20 59.73 14.38
C GLU A 37 1.69 59.17 15.71
N PHE A 38 1.32 57.92 16.06
CA PHE A 38 1.84 57.23 17.25
C PHE A 38 3.38 57.24 17.29
N TRP A 39 4.04 56.99 16.16
CA TRP A 39 5.51 57.00 16.07
C TRP A 39 6.15 58.35 16.40
N ASN A 40 5.39 59.44 16.36
CA ASN A 40 5.88 60.80 16.63
C ASN A 40 5.42 61.33 18.00
N LEU A 41 4.78 60.50 18.84
CA LEU A 41 4.37 60.92 20.19
C LEU A 41 5.58 61.20 21.10
N LYS A 42 5.42 62.17 22.00
CA LYS A 42 6.41 62.45 23.05
C LYS A 42 6.51 61.28 24.04
N LYS A 43 7.70 61.07 24.62
CA LYS A 43 7.97 60.02 25.63
C LYS A 43 6.98 60.05 26.79
N SER A 44 6.66 61.24 27.32
CA SER A 44 5.68 61.41 28.40
C SER A 44 4.31 60.85 28.02
N ARG A 45 3.83 61.19 26.82
CA ARG A 45 2.54 60.73 26.31
C ARG A 45 2.49 59.20 26.08
N MET A 46 3.55 58.59 25.55
CA MET A 46 3.64 57.13 25.42
C MET A 46 3.67 56.42 26.78
N ASN A 47 4.22 57.06 27.82
CA ASN A 47 4.26 56.48 29.16
C ASN A 47 2.92 56.65 29.90
N GLU A 48 2.36 57.86 29.90
CA GLU A 48 1.16 58.24 30.64
C GLU A 48 -0.13 57.71 29.98
N GLU A 49 -0.28 57.84 28.65
CA GLU A 49 -1.52 57.47 27.96
C GLU A 49 -1.56 56.02 27.45
N TYR A 50 -0.39 55.41 27.19
CA TYR A 50 -0.28 54.04 26.64
C TYR A 50 0.34 53.03 27.61
N ALA A 51 0.75 53.47 28.80
CA ALA A 51 1.38 52.64 29.84
C ALA A 51 2.62 51.86 29.35
N ILE A 52 3.36 52.39 28.36
CA ILE A 52 4.54 51.73 27.81
C ILE A 52 5.75 51.99 28.72
N ARG A 53 6.49 50.93 29.06
CA ARG A 53 7.70 51.04 29.90
C ARG A 53 8.76 51.90 29.22
N ASN A 54 9.46 52.72 29.99
CA ASN A 54 10.52 53.61 29.47
C ASN A 54 11.57 52.88 28.61
N SER A 55 11.99 51.68 29.01
CA SER A 55 12.95 50.88 28.24
C SER A 55 12.43 50.45 26.86
N VAL A 56 11.12 50.27 26.71
CA VAL A 56 10.49 49.96 25.41
C VAL A 56 10.34 51.24 24.58
N ILE A 57 9.98 52.37 25.20
CA ILE A 57 9.90 53.67 24.52
C ILE A 57 11.26 54.08 23.94
N GLU A 58 12.34 53.89 24.70
CA GLU A 58 13.71 54.12 24.23
C GLU A 58 14.06 53.25 23.02
N GLU A 59 13.61 51.99 23.00
CA GLU A 59 13.80 51.10 21.86
C GLU A 59 12.94 51.52 20.64
N ILE A 60 11.71 52.02 20.84
CA ILE A 60 10.87 52.59 19.77
C ILE A 60 11.60 53.77 19.12
N ILE A 61 12.06 54.73 19.93
CA ILE A 61 12.77 55.93 19.47
C ILE A 61 14.07 55.55 18.75
N ARG A 62 14.87 54.66 19.35
CA ARG A 62 16.15 54.19 18.79
C ARG A 62 15.96 53.50 17.45
N LYS A 63 14.94 52.65 17.31
CA LYS A 63 14.68 51.92 16.08
C LYS A 63 14.13 52.83 14.98
N GLY A 64 13.22 53.74 15.34
CA GLY A 64 12.58 54.69 14.42
C GLY A 64 11.61 54.02 13.44
N LYS A 65 10.69 54.84 12.88
CA LYS A 65 9.61 54.36 12.01
C LYS A 65 10.05 53.78 10.66
N ASN A 66 11.25 54.15 10.18
CA ASN A 66 11.78 53.79 8.86
C ASN A 66 13.12 53.03 8.95
N SER A 67 13.23 52.09 9.88
CA SER A 67 14.48 51.35 10.07
C SER A 67 14.85 50.50 8.84
N ALA A 68 16.15 50.43 8.52
CA ALA A 68 16.63 49.76 7.31
C ALA A 68 16.30 48.26 7.29
N ASP A 69 16.29 47.61 8.45
CA ASP A 69 15.92 46.19 8.63
C ASP A 69 14.44 45.93 8.31
N VAL A 70 13.52 46.83 8.68
CA VAL A 70 12.09 46.69 8.39
C VAL A 70 11.82 46.92 6.90
N ASN A 71 12.49 47.89 6.28
CA ASN A 71 12.42 48.12 4.84
C ASN A 71 12.96 46.92 4.02
N ALA A 72 14.01 46.26 4.50
CA ALA A 72 14.52 45.04 3.89
C ALA A 72 13.53 43.88 4.03
N LEU A 73 12.94 43.71 5.21
CA LEU A 73 11.93 42.68 5.46
C LEU A 73 10.67 42.89 4.61
N GLN A 74 10.15 44.11 4.51
CA GLN A 74 8.99 44.41 3.67
C GLN A 74 9.25 44.03 2.21
N ARG A 75 10.42 44.42 1.67
CA ARG A 75 10.84 44.04 0.31
C ARG A 75 10.93 42.52 0.13
N GLU A 76 11.45 41.80 1.12
CA GLU A 76 11.52 40.34 1.07
C GLU A 76 10.13 39.69 1.05
N LEU A 77 9.21 40.19 1.89
CA LEU A 77 7.82 39.73 1.93
C LEU A 77 7.11 40.00 0.59
N ASP A 78 7.26 41.20 0.04
CA ASP A 78 6.67 41.60 -1.24
C ASP A 78 7.20 40.74 -2.40
N ASN A 79 8.53 40.53 -2.45
CA ASN A 79 9.17 39.67 -3.45
C ASN A 79 8.67 38.22 -3.42
N LYS A 80 8.30 37.72 -2.23
CA LYS A 80 7.69 36.39 -2.06
C LYS A 80 6.17 36.39 -2.15
N MET A 81 5.55 37.52 -2.50
CA MET A 81 4.10 37.66 -2.59
C MET A 81 3.38 37.31 -1.27
N VAL A 82 4.04 37.61 -0.14
CA VAL A 82 3.47 37.40 1.20
C VAL A 82 2.70 38.65 1.61
N LYS A 83 1.41 38.49 1.92
CA LYS A 83 0.57 39.57 2.42
C LYS A 83 0.71 39.71 3.93
N VAL A 84 1.01 40.92 4.40
CA VAL A 84 0.91 41.32 5.81
C VAL A 84 -0.53 41.76 6.07
N ILE A 85 -1.18 41.13 7.05
CA ILE A 85 -2.56 41.41 7.45
C ILE A 85 -2.54 41.72 8.94
N THR A 86 -3.04 42.88 9.33
CA THR A 86 -3.09 43.32 10.74
C THR A 86 -4.48 43.16 11.31
N LEU A 87 -4.62 43.16 12.64
CA LEU A 87 -5.91 43.08 13.33
C LEU A 87 -6.89 44.21 12.93
N GLU A 88 -6.36 45.30 12.38
CA GLU A 88 -7.12 46.44 11.86
C GLU A 88 -7.60 46.27 10.42
N ASP A 89 -7.14 45.23 9.72
CA ASP A 89 -7.58 44.97 8.36
C ASP A 89 -8.91 44.23 8.34
N GLU A 90 -9.74 44.56 7.35
CA GLU A 90 -11.01 43.87 7.08
C GLU A 90 -10.78 42.39 6.72
N LEU A 91 -9.65 42.09 6.05
CA LEU A 91 -9.23 40.74 5.72
C LEU A 91 -8.83 39.89 6.93
N PHE A 92 -8.64 40.49 8.11
CA PHE A 92 -8.25 39.76 9.31
C PHE A 92 -9.40 38.87 9.80
N PRO A 93 -9.20 37.54 9.96
CA PRO A 93 -10.29 36.62 10.29
C PRO A 93 -11.01 37.00 11.60
N ALA A 94 -12.33 37.22 11.53
CA ALA A 94 -13.14 37.58 12.69
C ALA A 94 -13.03 36.54 13.82
N ARG A 95 -13.02 35.25 13.47
CA ARG A 95 -12.85 34.13 14.41
C ARG A 95 -11.57 34.21 15.26
N LEU A 96 -10.51 34.84 14.73
CA LEU A 96 -9.28 35.06 15.49
C LEU A 96 -9.38 36.23 16.46
N LYS A 97 -10.20 37.25 16.19
CA LYS A 97 -10.41 38.41 17.08
C LYS A 97 -11.04 38.00 18.42
N GLU A 98 -11.81 36.91 18.43
CA GLU A 98 -12.45 36.32 19.62
C GLU A 98 -11.50 35.50 20.50
N MET A 99 -10.25 35.31 20.09
CA MET A 99 -9.25 34.67 20.93
C MET A 99 -8.96 35.53 22.16
N ALA A 100 -8.66 34.90 23.30
CA ALA A 100 -8.22 35.63 24.50
C ALA A 100 -6.91 36.42 24.27
N GLN A 101 -6.06 35.94 23.35
CA GLN A 101 -4.81 36.61 22.95
C GLN A 101 -4.63 36.51 21.44
N PRO A 102 -5.36 37.32 20.64
CA PRO A 102 -5.30 37.25 19.20
C PRO A 102 -3.90 37.66 18.69
N PRO A 103 -3.42 37.09 17.58
CA PRO A 103 -2.24 37.63 16.92
C PRO A 103 -2.57 39.00 16.34
N PHE A 104 -1.68 39.97 16.49
CA PHE A 104 -1.90 41.29 15.88
C PHE A 104 -1.58 41.30 14.38
N ILE A 105 -0.59 40.49 13.96
CA ILE A 105 -0.13 40.39 12.57
C ILE A 105 -0.22 38.94 12.12
N LEU A 106 -0.76 38.74 10.92
CA LEU A 106 -0.72 37.52 10.15
C LEU A 106 0.08 37.75 8.87
N TYR A 107 0.85 36.75 8.49
CA TYR A 107 1.53 36.69 7.22
C TYR A 107 0.89 35.57 6.40
N ALA A 108 0.38 35.92 5.22
CA ALA A 108 -0.42 35.03 4.39
C ALA A 108 0.24 34.85 3.01
N TYR A 109 0.32 33.60 2.55
CA TYR A 109 0.84 33.24 1.22
C TYR A 109 -0.13 32.29 0.52
N GLY A 110 -0.54 32.61 -0.70
CA GLY A 110 -1.48 31.83 -1.49
C GLY A 110 -2.88 32.46 -1.57
N ASN A 111 -3.92 31.62 -1.61
CA ASN A 111 -5.29 32.07 -1.87
C ASN A 111 -5.94 32.74 -0.64
N LEU A 112 -5.90 34.08 -0.58
CA LEU A 112 -6.45 34.86 0.52
C LEU A 112 -7.97 34.68 0.73
N ASN A 113 -8.71 34.24 -0.30
CA ASN A 113 -10.16 33.98 -0.18
C ASN A 113 -10.48 32.87 0.82
N LEU A 114 -9.48 32.07 1.21
CA LEU A 114 -9.63 31.01 2.20
C LEU A 114 -9.64 31.50 3.64
N LEU A 115 -9.23 32.75 3.93
CA LEU A 115 -9.16 33.29 5.30
C LEU A 115 -10.52 33.29 6.02
N ASN A 116 -11.60 33.53 5.27
CA ASN A 116 -12.97 33.61 5.79
C ASN A 116 -13.89 32.51 5.22
N LYS A 117 -13.34 31.54 4.48
CA LYS A 117 -14.10 30.37 4.02
C LYS A 117 -14.42 29.44 5.18
N ASN A 118 -15.51 28.69 5.04
CA ASN A 118 -15.79 27.65 6.00
C ASN A 118 -14.73 26.54 5.90
N SER A 119 -14.24 26.09 7.05
CA SER A 119 -13.18 25.10 7.13
C SER A 119 -13.36 24.12 8.29
N VAL A 120 -12.89 22.90 8.09
CA VAL A 120 -12.87 21.86 9.13
C VAL A 120 -11.43 21.59 9.52
N ALA A 121 -11.12 21.73 10.81
CA ALA A 121 -9.81 21.36 11.32
C ALA A 121 -9.72 19.84 11.52
N ILE A 122 -8.66 19.22 11.02
CA ILE A 122 -8.35 17.82 11.33
C ILE A 122 -7.11 17.78 12.22
N VAL A 123 -7.28 17.29 13.45
CA VAL A 123 -6.25 17.37 14.50
C VAL A 123 -6.01 16.02 15.16
N GLY A 124 -4.76 15.81 15.57
CA GLY A 124 -4.31 14.59 16.24
C GLY A 124 -3.07 14.84 17.10
N SER A 125 -2.82 13.94 18.04
CA SER A 125 -1.64 13.95 18.90
C SER A 125 -0.38 13.62 18.11
N ARG A 126 0.79 13.89 18.70
CA ARG A 126 2.10 13.73 18.03
C ARG A 126 2.38 12.28 17.64
N THR A 127 1.95 11.33 18.45
CA THR A 127 2.01 9.89 18.15
C THR A 127 0.60 9.46 17.79
N ILE A 128 0.39 9.10 16.53
CA ILE A 128 -0.89 8.66 15.99
C ILE A 128 -0.77 7.23 15.46
N SER A 129 -1.82 6.42 15.59
CA SER A 129 -1.84 5.06 15.07
C SER A 129 -1.96 5.03 13.54
N ASN A 130 -1.62 3.89 12.92
CA ASN A 130 -1.82 3.69 11.48
C ASN A 130 -3.30 3.81 11.08
N GLU A 131 -4.20 3.39 11.97
CA GLU A 131 -5.64 3.53 11.77
C GLU A 131 -6.07 4.99 11.84
N GLY A 132 -5.56 5.75 12.81
CA GLY A 132 -5.74 7.19 12.90
C GLY A 132 -5.24 7.92 11.65
N LEU A 133 -4.09 7.55 11.08
CA LEU A 133 -3.62 8.11 9.81
C LEU A 133 -4.56 7.79 8.64
N ALA A 134 -5.02 6.55 8.53
CA ALA A 134 -5.95 6.14 7.48
C ALA A 134 -7.28 6.90 7.59
N LEU A 135 -7.81 7.06 8.80
CA LEU A 135 -9.02 7.85 9.06
C LEU A 135 -8.81 9.33 8.75
N SER A 136 -7.66 9.88 9.09
CA SER A 136 -7.32 11.27 8.78
C SER A 136 -7.32 11.54 7.27
N TYR A 137 -6.74 10.63 6.49
CA TYR A 137 -6.75 10.71 5.02
C TYR A 137 -8.19 10.64 4.50
N LYS A 138 -8.95 9.67 5.01
CA LYS A 138 -10.34 9.43 4.63
C LYS A 138 -11.21 10.66 4.88
N PHE A 139 -11.16 11.24 6.08
CA PHE A 139 -11.93 12.43 6.43
C PHE A 139 -11.50 13.65 5.60
N SER A 140 -10.20 13.84 5.41
CA SER A 140 -9.68 14.92 4.57
C SER A 140 -10.23 14.80 3.15
N ASN A 141 -10.09 13.63 2.53
CA ASN A 141 -10.52 13.40 1.15
C ASN A 141 -12.02 13.64 0.97
N LEU A 142 -12.84 13.12 1.88
CA LEU A 142 -14.29 13.29 1.82
C LEU A 142 -14.71 14.76 1.97
N LEU A 143 -14.13 15.50 2.90
CA LEU A 143 -14.44 16.93 3.08
C LEU A 143 -14.06 17.73 1.84
N LEU A 144 -12.87 17.49 1.29
CA LEU A 144 -12.36 18.18 0.11
C LEU A 144 -13.17 17.87 -1.16
N GLU A 145 -13.62 16.63 -1.33
CA GLU A 145 -14.52 16.22 -2.42
C GLU A 145 -15.88 16.93 -2.35
N GLN A 146 -16.35 17.28 -1.16
CA GLN A 146 -17.57 18.08 -0.96
C GLN A 146 -17.31 19.60 -1.06
N GLY A 147 -16.10 20.02 -1.43
CA GLY A 147 -15.74 21.44 -1.54
C GLY A 147 -15.54 22.15 -0.20
N ILE A 148 -15.43 21.40 0.90
CA ILE A 148 -15.15 21.95 2.23
C ILE A 148 -13.64 22.13 2.38
N THR A 149 -13.23 23.30 2.86
CA THR A 149 -11.81 23.61 3.10
C THR A 149 -11.29 22.80 4.28
N VAL A 150 -10.15 22.14 4.12
CA VAL A 150 -9.48 21.46 5.25
C VAL A 150 -8.45 22.38 5.87
N LEU A 151 -8.57 22.61 7.18
CA LEU A 151 -7.65 23.39 7.99
C LEU A 151 -6.71 22.45 8.77
N LYS A 152 -5.42 22.76 8.78
CA LYS A 152 -4.41 21.92 9.45
C LYS A 152 -3.19 22.70 9.93
N GLY A 153 -2.31 22.01 10.63
CA GLY A 153 -0.98 22.50 10.98
C GLY A 153 0.10 22.12 9.97
N ASP A 154 1.35 22.09 10.45
CA ASP A 154 2.56 21.98 9.64
C ASP A 154 3.62 20.98 10.16
N THR A 155 3.38 20.26 11.25
CA THR A 155 4.44 19.47 11.93
C THR A 155 4.09 18.02 12.24
N ARG A 156 2.85 17.59 11.97
CA ARG A 156 2.38 16.25 12.34
C ARG A 156 2.13 15.36 11.13
N ASP A 157 2.18 14.06 11.34
CA ASP A 157 1.87 13.08 10.30
C ASP A 157 0.44 13.28 9.75
N ILE A 158 -0.49 13.66 10.62
CA ILE A 158 -1.86 14.02 10.25
C ILE A 158 -1.93 15.26 9.34
N ASP A 159 -1.09 16.27 9.59
CA ASP A 159 -1.00 17.50 8.78
C ASP A 159 -0.45 17.18 7.38
N THR A 160 0.44 16.20 7.28
CA THR A 160 1.00 15.72 6.02
C THR A 160 -0.04 14.95 5.22
N ILE A 161 -0.81 14.09 5.89
CA ILE A 161 -1.89 13.31 5.27
C ILE A 161 -3.02 14.21 4.73
N ALA A 162 -3.42 15.22 5.49
CA ALA A 162 -4.43 16.19 5.03
C ALA A 162 -3.94 16.98 3.80
N HIS A 163 -2.64 17.33 3.74
CA HIS A 163 -2.04 17.95 2.56
C HIS A 163 -2.09 17.04 1.33
N ILE A 164 -1.79 15.76 1.49
CA ILE A 164 -1.82 14.78 0.40
C ILE A 164 -3.25 14.60 -0.13
N ALA A 165 -4.25 14.59 0.75
CA ALA A 165 -5.64 14.57 0.33
C ALA A 165 -6.01 15.83 -0.47
N ALA A 166 -5.59 17.03 -0.04
CA ALA A 166 -5.82 18.29 -0.75
C ALA A 166 -5.20 18.28 -2.16
N LYS A 167 -3.97 17.79 -2.29
CA LYS A 167 -3.28 17.69 -3.59
C LYS A 167 -4.00 16.76 -4.58
N ASN A 168 -4.67 15.73 -4.08
CA ASN A 168 -5.36 14.72 -4.89
C ASN A 168 -6.81 15.07 -5.25
N THR A 169 -7.31 16.23 -4.79
CA THR A 169 -8.68 16.67 -5.01
C THR A 169 -8.74 18.05 -5.66
N LYS A 170 -9.95 18.54 -5.95
CA LYS A 170 -10.19 19.94 -6.34
C LYS A 170 -10.46 20.84 -5.12
N GLY A 171 -10.35 20.30 -3.91
CA GLY A 171 -10.65 21.01 -2.67
C GLY A 171 -9.54 21.99 -2.26
N PHE A 172 -9.87 22.83 -1.28
CA PHE A 172 -8.99 23.88 -0.77
C PHE A 172 -8.36 23.48 0.57
N GLU A 173 -7.11 23.90 0.82
CA GLU A 173 -6.45 23.70 2.11
C GLU A 173 -5.94 25.01 2.72
N LEU A 174 -6.03 25.08 4.06
CA LEU A 174 -5.44 26.14 4.86
C LEU A 174 -4.44 25.52 5.85
N THR A 175 -3.21 26.00 5.84
CA THR A 175 -2.14 25.54 6.73
C THR A 175 -1.69 26.67 7.66
N VAL A 176 -1.69 26.44 8.98
CA VAL A 176 -1.13 27.38 9.96
C VAL A 176 0.24 26.89 10.43
N LEU A 177 1.26 27.71 10.21
CA LEU A 177 2.65 27.39 10.51
C LEU A 177 3.02 27.56 11.98
N SER A 178 3.92 26.71 12.46
CA SER A 178 4.57 26.78 13.77
C SER A 178 5.96 27.45 13.71
N GLU A 179 6.28 28.06 12.57
CA GLU A 179 7.47 28.86 12.30
C GLU A 179 7.14 30.08 11.42
N GLY A 180 8.14 30.91 11.13
CA GLY A 180 8.01 32.08 10.28
C GLY A 180 7.74 31.71 8.82
N ILE A 181 6.95 32.55 8.13
CA ILE A 181 6.54 32.27 6.76
C ILE A 181 7.71 32.26 5.76
N LEU A 182 8.67 33.18 5.89
CA LEU A 182 9.85 33.24 5.03
C LEU A 182 10.76 32.04 5.29
N THR A 183 10.92 31.63 6.56
CA THR A 183 11.61 30.38 6.92
C THR A 183 11.02 29.19 6.19
N SER A 184 9.69 29.07 6.18
CA SER A 184 8.99 27.95 5.54
C SER A 184 9.10 28.00 4.01
N LEU A 185 8.83 29.14 3.39
CA LEU A 185 8.92 29.32 1.94
C LEU A 185 10.35 29.08 1.42
N ASN A 186 11.37 29.59 2.12
CA ASN A 186 12.77 29.34 1.77
C ASN A 186 13.15 27.85 1.86
N LYS A 187 12.56 27.09 2.80
CA LYS A 187 12.76 25.62 2.87
C LYS A 187 12.09 24.89 1.71
N LEU A 188 10.94 25.36 1.25
CA LEU A 188 10.21 24.77 0.12
C LEU A 188 10.94 25.01 -1.20
N GLU A 189 11.44 26.23 -1.41
CA GLU A 189 12.28 26.60 -2.54
C GLU A 189 13.56 25.75 -2.59
N LYS A 190 14.29 25.63 -1.48
CA LYS A 190 15.48 24.76 -1.39
C LYS A 190 15.20 23.29 -1.70
N LYS A 191 13.95 22.84 -1.55
CA LYS A 191 13.52 21.47 -1.83
C LYS A 191 12.86 21.32 -3.21
N ASN A 192 12.84 22.37 -4.05
CA ASN A 192 12.14 22.43 -5.33
C ASN A 192 10.68 21.97 -5.24
N ARG A 193 9.98 22.30 -4.14
CA ARG A 193 8.56 21.97 -3.95
C ARG A 193 7.70 23.16 -4.36
N GLN A 194 6.85 22.96 -5.36
CA GLN A 194 5.85 23.95 -5.76
C GLN A 194 4.57 23.78 -4.92
N ILE A 195 3.97 24.91 -4.54
CA ILE A 195 2.64 24.99 -3.92
C ILE A 195 1.67 25.52 -4.97
N ASP A 196 0.51 24.88 -5.10
CA ASP A 196 -0.61 25.42 -5.88
C ASP A 196 -1.29 26.54 -5.08
N THR A 197 -0.81 27.78 -5.28
CA THR A 197 -1.31 28.97 -4.59
C THR A 197 -2.76 29.31 -4.93
N SER A 198 -3.37 28.66 -5.94
CA SER A 198 -4.80 28.82 -6.25
C SER A 198 -5.69 28.00 -5.30
N LYS A 199 -5.16 26.92 -4.71
CA LYS A 199 -5.89 26.01 -3.83
C LYS A 199 -5.46 26.05 -2.36
N THR A 200 -4.28 26.60 -2.10
CA THR A 200 -3.65 26.58 -0.79
C THR A 200 -3.50 27.99 -0.21
N LEU A 201 -3.79 28.12 1.08
CA LEU A 201 -3.40 29.27 1.90
C LEU A 201 -2.47 28.83 3.02
N ILE A 202 -1.31 29.47 3.13
CA ILE A 202 -0.35 29.28 4.22
C ILE A 202 -0.36 30.53 5.09
N LEU A 203 -0.52 30.33 6.40
CA LEU A 203 -0.63 31.39 7.39
C LEU A 203 0.46 31.24 8.45
N SER A 204 1.13 32.33 8.81
CA SER A 204 1.99 32.42 9.99
C SER A 204 1.61 33.64 10.83
N PHE A 205 1.82 33.59 12.14
CA PHE A 205 1.48 34.64 13.10
C PHE A 205 2.69 35.14 13.90
N THR A 206 3.87 34.70 13.52
CA THR A 206 5.13 34.97 14.23
C THR A 206 6.11 35.73 13.33
N ASP A 207 7.28 36.07 13.86
CA ASP A 207 8.33 36.71 13.06
C ASP A 207 8.56 35.91 11.76
N PRO A 208 8.54 36.54 10.56
CA PRO A 208 8.67 35.84 9.29
C PRO A 208 9.90 34.95 9.16
N ASN A 209 10.98 35.27 9.87
CA ASN A 209 12.24 34.53 9.87
C ASN A 209 12.41 33.62 11.10
N LEU A 210 11.37 33.46 11.93
CA LEU A 210 11.45 32.59 13.10
C LEU A 210 11.62 31.13 12.67
N HIS A 211 12.55 30.42 13.30
CA HIS A 211 12.60 28.96 13.24
C HIS A 211 11.65 28.33 14.27
N TRP A 212 11.21 27.10 14.02
CA TRP A 212 10.32 26.36 14.91
C TRP A 212 10.71 26.45 16.39
N LYS A 213 9.71 26.73 17.24
CA LYS A 213 9.83 26.68 18.71
C LYS A 213 8.58 26.01 19.31
N SER A 214 8.76 25.25 20.39
CA SER A 214 7.69 24.46 21.02
C SER A 214 6.51 25.31 21.55
N TYR A 215 6.77 26.52 22.07
CA TYR A 215 5.69 27.42 22.49
C TYR A 215 4.90 28.02 21.32
N VAL A 216 5.52 28.15 20.14
CA VAL A 216 4.85 28.61 18.92
C VAL A 216 3.93 27.51 18.41
N GLU A 217 4.34 26.24 18.48
CA GLU A 217 3.45 25.11 18.13
C GLU A 217 2.19 25.10 19.01
N ARG A 218 2.31 25.40 20.31
CA ARG A 218 1.15 25.52 21.22
C ARG A 218 0.18 26.59 20.75
N LYS A 219 0.67 27.81 20.51
CA LYS A 219 -0.16 28.93 20.03
C LYS A 219 -0.71 28.66 18.64
N ARG A 220 0.03 27.98 17.76
CA ARG A 220 -0.45 27.54 16.44
C ARG A 220 -1.67 26.63 16.54
N ASN A 221 -1.66 25.67 17.47
CA ASN A 221 -2.83 24.79 17.65
C ASN A 221 -4.06 25.57 18.11
N GLN A 222 -3.89 26.59 18.96
CA GLN A 222 -4.98 27.50 19.33
C GLN A 222 -5.53 28.23 18.11
N LEU A 223 -4.68 28.72 17.20
CA LEU A 223 -5.12 29.35 15.95
C LEU A 223 -5.89 28.37 15.05
N VAL A 224 -5.41 27.13 14.89
CA VAL A 224 -6.13 26.09 14.13
C VAL A 224 -7.52 25.84 14.72
N PHE A 225 -7.60 25.72 16.04
CA PHE A 225 -8.87 25.54 16.74
C PHE A 225 -9.77 26.77 16.64
N SER A 226 -9.24 27.98 16.61
CA SER A 226 -10.05 29.20 16.48
C SER A 226 -10.53 29.44 15.05
N LEU A 227 -9.69 29.22 14.04
CA LEU A 227 -10.00 29.47 12.63
C LEU A 227 -11.01 28.52 12.01
N SER A 228 -11.10 27.29 12.50
CA SER A 228 -12.06 26.31 11.96
C SER A 228 -13.50 26.68 12.27
N ASP A 229 -14.46 26.12 11.55
CA ASP A 229 -15.86 26.11 11.95
C ASP A 229 -16.11 24.89 12.83
N ASP A 230 -15.69 23.73 12.33
CA ASP A 230 -15.79 22.45 13.02
C ASP A 230 -14.41 21.81 13.19
N ILE A 231 -14.31 20.89 14.16
CA ILE A 231 -13.04 20.22 14.49
C ILE A 231 -13.27 18.71 14.48
N ILE A 232 -12.40 17.97 13.81
CA ILE A 232 -12.31 16.52 13.88
C ILE A 232 -11.04 16.14 14.65
N VAL A 233 -11.21 15.56 15.84
CA VAL A 233 -10.14 15.00 16.66
C VAL A 233 -10.01 13.52 16.35
N VAL A 234 -8.92 13.15 15.70
CA VAL A 234 -8.69 11.76 15.30
C VAL A 234 -8.13 10.93 16.45
N GLU A 235 -7.08 11.41 17.11
CA GLU A 235 -6.49 10.77 18.29
C GLU A 235 -5.95 11.80 19.28
N ALA A 236 -6.45 11.79 20.51
CA ALA A 236 -6.03 12.65 21.61
C ALA A 236 -5.36 11.82 22.73
N ARG A 237 -4.19 12.30 23.18
CA ARG A 237 -3.52 11.82 24.38
C ARG A 237 -4.02 12.59 25.59
N GLU A 238 -4.21 11.88 26.69
CA GLU A 238 -4.56 12.47 27.99
C GLU A 238 -3.49 13.45 28.50
N GLY A 239 -3.95 14.60 28.99
CA GLY A 239 -3.10 15.74 29.40
C GLY A 239 -2.33 16.38 28.24
N GLY A 240 -2.69 16.09 26.99
CA GLY A 240 -2.06 16.67 25.81
C GLY A 240 -2.76 17.94 25.33
N ILE A 241 -2.03 18.79 24.62
CA ILE A 241 -2.54 20.06 24.08
C ILE A 241 -3.81 19.89 23.23
N ILE A 242 -3.93 18.79 22.46
CA ILE A 242 -5.14 18.52 21.66
C ILE A 242 -6.35 18.29 22.56
N MET A 243 -6.19 17.60 23.68
CA MET A 243 -7.27 17.40 24.66
C MET A 243 -7.66 18.74 25.29
N ASP A 244 -6.69 19.54 25.75
CA ASP A 244 -6.95 20.83 26.39
C ASP A 244 -7.71 21.80 25.47
N GLU A 245 -7.27 21.93 24.21
CA GLU A 245 -7.93 22.80 23.24
C GLU A 245 -9.29 22.23 22.81
N SER A 246 -9.47 20.91 22.84
CA SER A 246 -10.79 20.29 22.59
C SER A 246 -11.77 20.58 23.72
N ILE A 247 -11.35 20.53 24.98
CA ILE A 247 -12.19 20.89 26.12
C ILE A 247 -12.66 22.35 26.00
N LYS A 248 -11.73 23.28 25.75
CA LYS A 248 -12.06 24.71 25.54
C LYS A 248 -13.01 24.92 24.37
N ALA A 249 -12.84 24.18 23.27
CA ALA A 249 -13.73 24.26 22.13
C ALA A 249 -15.15 23.81 22.50
N ILE A 250 -15.29 22.72 23.26
CA ILE A 250 -16.58 22.23 23.75
C ILE A 250 -17.23 23.25 24.70
N GLU A 251 -16.48 23.83 25.63
CA GLU A 251 -16.97 24.87 26.56
C GLU A 251 -17.48 26.12 25.83
N LYS A 252 -16.84 26.48 24.71
CA LYS A 252 -17.28 27.56 23.81
C LYS A 252 -18.41 27.15 22.86
N SER A 253 -19.04 25.99 23.08
CA SER A 253 -20.11 25.44 22.22
C SER A 253 -19.70 25.26 20.75
N LYS A 254 -18.40 25.09 20.48
CA LYS A 254 -17.91 24.80 19.14
C LYS A 254 -18.18 23.34 18.78
N LYS A 255 -18.61 23.09 17.55
CA LYS A 255 -18.91 21.73 17.07
C LYS A 255 -17.61 20.95 16.90
N LEU A 256 -17.42 20.03 17.83
CA LEU A 256 -16.23 19.18 17.88
C LEU A 256 -16.64 17.72 17.76
N PHE A 257 -15.99 17.02 16.83
CA PHE A 257 -16.19 15.63 16.51
C PHE A 257 -14.97 14.83 16.93
N VAL A 258 -15.16 13.66 17.54
CA VAL A 258 -14.07 12.81 18.03
C VAL A 258 -14.25 11.41 17.52
N VAL A 259 -13.17 10.82 16.99
CA VAL A 259 -13.20 9.44 16.52
C VAL A 259 -13.42 8.49 17.67
N ARG A 260 -14.46 7.66 17.54
CA ARG A 260 -14.74 6.52 18.40
C ARG A 260 -14.16 5.27 17.76
N TYR A 261 -13.13 4.71 18.41
CA TYR A 261 -12.56 3.42 18.05
C TYR A 261 -13.35 2.28 18.69
N GLU A 262 -13.38 1.12 18.03
CA GLU A 262 -13.92 -0.12 18.62
C GLU A 262 -13.03 -0.60 19.77
N GLU A 263 -11.71 -0.51 19.59
CA GLU A 263 -10.68 -0.73 20.60
C GLU A 263 -9.70 0.45 20.57
N TYR A 264 -9.57 1.20 21.67
CA TYR A 264 -8.67 2.36 21.72
C TYR A 264 -7.21 1.91 21.78
N PRO A 265 -6.32 2.43 20.92
CA PRO A 265 -4.89 2.13 21.01
C PRO A 265 -4.32 2.51 22.39
N PRO A 266 -3.27 1.83 22.89
CA PRO A 266 -2.75 2.00 24.26
C PRO A 266 -2.29 3.42 24.64
N ASN A 267 -2.11 4.31 23.65
CA ASN A 267 -1.66 5.69 23.81
C ASN A 267 -2.72 6.73 23.38
N VAL A 268 -3.99 6.33 23.22
CA VAL A 268 -5.09 7.13 22.66
C VAL A 268 -6.29 7.11 23.63
N SER A 269 -6.06 7.56 24.87
CA SER A 269 -7.04 7.43 25.97
C SER A 269 -8.03 8.59 26.09
N ALA A 270 -7.76 9.77 25.50
CA ALA A 270 -8.58 10.96 25.78
C ALA A 270 -9.83 11.09 24.90
N ASN A 271 -9.93 10.37 23.79
CA ASN A 271 -11.09 10.45 22.89
C ASN A 271 -12.41 10.11 23.61
N LYS A 272 -12.40 9.08 24.46
CA LYS A 272 -13.58 8.69 25.25
C LYS A 272 -14.01 9.80 26.20
N PHE A 273 -13.05 10.40 26.90
CA PHE A 273 -13.30 11.52 27.80
C PHE A 273 -13.87 12.74 27.07
N LEU A 274 -13.34 13.07 25.89
CA LEU A 274 -13.85 14.20 25.10
C LEU A 274 -15.30 13.96 24.66
N ILE A 275 -15.65 12.72 24.29
CA ILE A 275 -17.04 12.34 23.98
C ILE A 275 -17.93 12.50 25.21
N GLU A 276 -17.49 12.06 26.40
CA GLU A 276 -18.21 12.24 27.66
C GLU A 276 -18.39 13.72 28.05
N LYS A 277 -17.45 14.58 27.65
CA LYS A 277 -17.54 16.04 27.87
C LYS A 277 -18.45 16.77 26.88
N GLY A 278 -18.98 16.11 25.86
CA GLY A 278 -19.93 16.69 24.91
C GLY A 278 -19.45 16.72 23.45
N ALA A 279 -18.28 16.13 23.15
CA ALA A 279 -17.87 15.97 21.75
C ALA A 279 -18.76 14.96 21.02
N LYS A 280 -19.06 15.24 19.76
CA LYS A 280 -19.87 14.36 18.91
C LYS A 280 -19.04 13.16 18.45
N PRO A 281 -19.42 11.92 18.79
CA PRO A 281 -18.66 10.76 18.33
C PRO A 281 -18.83 10.57 16.82
N ILE A 282 -17.73 10.26 16.12
CA ILE A 282 -17.73 9.79 14.74
C ILE A 282 -17.11 8.38 14.70
N GLY A 283 -17.81 7.42 14.10
CA GLY A 283 -17.39 6.01 14.14
C GLY A 283 -16.31 5.65 13.12
N ASN A 284 -15.55 4.60 13.43
CA ASN A 284 -14.61 3.92 12.53
C ASN A 284 -15.30 3.06 11.44
N VAL A 285 -16.57 2.69 11.65
CA VAL A 285 -17.35 1.85 10.71
C VAL A 285 -18.08 2.74 9.71
N ASP A 286 -17.64 2.68 8.45
CA ASP A 286 -18.17 3.27 7.21
C ASP A 286 -18.32 4.79 7.05
N SER A 287 -17.95 5.25 5.84
CA SER A 287 -17.36 6.57 5.54
C SER A 287 -18.31 7.73 5.27
N THR A 288 -19.62 7.59 5.34
CA THR A 288 -20.50 8.63 4.76
C THR A 288 -21.70 8.99 5.63
N LEU A 289 -22.21 8.08 6.46
CA LEU A 289 -23.19 8.42 7.50
C LEU A 289 -22.60 9.26 8.64
N ASN A 290 -21.31 9.14 8.95
CA ASN A 290 -20.70 9.79 10.13
C ASN A 290 -20.18 11.21 9.90
N LEU A 291 -19.85 11.57 8.65
CA LEU A 291 -19.46 12.94 8.29
C LEU A 291 -20.67 13.82 7.95
N ALA A 292 -21.87 13.26 7.75
CA ALA A 292 -23.08 14.03 7.51
C ALA A 292 -23.32 15.09 8.60
N GLY A 293 -23.04 14.75 9.86
CA GLY A 293 -23.11 15.70 10.98
C GLY A 293 -22.13 16.87 10.85
N VAL A 294 -20.94 16.65 10.27
CA VAL A 294 -19.89 17.67 10.01
C VAL A 294 -20.21 18.47 8.75
N ILE A 295 -20.66 17.80 7.68
CA ILE A 295 -21.00 18.44 6.41
C ILE A 295 -22.23 19.32 6.60
N ASN A 296 -23.26 18.84 7.28
CA ASN A 296 -24.47 19.61 7.59
C ASN A 296 -24.15 20.84 8.44
N SER A 297 -23.23 20.71 9.41
CA SER A 297 -22.84 21.86 10.24
C SER A 297 -22.07 22.94 9.50
N VAL A 298 -21.29 22.57 8.49
CA VAL A 298 -20.49 23.50 7.68
C VAL A 298 -21.29 24.11 6.52
N THR A 299 -22.19 23.34 5.91
CA THR A 299 -22.90 23.72 4.67
C THR A 299 -24.32 24.24 4.90
N GLY A 300 -24.92 24.00 6.08
CA GLY A 300 -26.29 24.41 6.39
C GLY A 300 -27.39 23.63 5.66
N VAL A 301 -27.02 22.61 4.87
CA VAL A 301 -27.94 21.76 4.11
C VAL A 301 -28.22 20.49 4.92
N GLU A 302 -29.50 20.15 5.15
CA GLU A 302 -29.88 18.82 5.64
C GLU A 302 -29.57 17.76 4.58
N THR A 303 -28.35 17.22 4.62
CA THR A 303 -27.96 16.16 3.71
C THR A 303 -28.48 14.83 4.24
N ILE A 304 -29.74 14.48 3.93
CA ILE A 304 -30.17 13.08 3.99
C ILE A 304 -29.54 12.36 2.81
N ARG A 305 -28.31 11.88 2.98
CA ARG A 305 -27.72 10.89 2.07
C ARG A 305 -27.14 9.76 2.90
N LYS A 306 -27.92 8.69 3.01
CA LYS A 306 -27.41 7.35 3.31
C LYS A 306 -26.40 7.00 2.22
N VAL A 307 -25.13 7.11 2.54
CA VAL A 307 -24.09 6.41 1.80
C VAL A 307 -23.25 5.72 2.86
N GLY A 308 -22.78 4.51 2.55
CA GLY A 308 -21.81 3.78 3.39
C GLY A 308 -22.46 2.74 4.29
N GLN A 309 -23.03 1.70 3.68
CA GLN A 309 -22.86 0.36 4.24
C GLN A 309 -21.42 -0.10 4.03
N LYS A 310 -20.95 -0.92 4.98
CA LYS A 310 -19.71 -1.69 4.91
C LYS A 310 -19.67 -2.42 3.58
N LYS A 311 -18.61 -2.20 2.82
CA LYS A 311 -18.29 -3.03 1.67
C LYS A 311 -17.94 -4.42 2.20
N GLU A 312 -18.94 -5.27 2.33
CA GLU A 312 -18.75 -6.69 2.06
C GLU A 312 -18.54 -6.79 0.56
N LEU A 313 -17.50 -7.53 0.13
CA LEU A 313 -17.02 -7.74 -1.25
C LEU A 313 -15.82 -6.87 -1.63
N GLY A 314 -14.74 -7.53 -2.09
CA GLY A 314 -13.43 -6.98 -2.44
C GLY A 314 -13.41 -6.00 -3.61
N GLN A 315 -14.13 -4.88 -3.47
CA GLN A 315 -14.10 -3.73 -4.38
C GLN A 315 -12.88 -2.86 -4.07
N TYR A 316 -11.86 -2.91 -4.93
CA TYR A 316 -10.69 -2.05 -4.84
C TYR A 316 -10.90 -0.74 -5.61
N PHE A 317 -10.91 0.40 -4.92
CA PHE A 317 -10.89 1.71 -5.57
C PHE A 317 -9.63 1.85 -6.42
N THR A 318 -9.79 2.08 -7.73
CA THR A 318 -8.65 2.26 -8.63
C THR A 318 -8.27 3.73 -8.69
N PRO A 319 -7.01 4.11 -8.36
CA PRO A 319 -6.56 5.49 -8.42
C PRO A 319 -6.75 6.11 -9.81
N GLN A 320 -7.20 7.36 -9.85
CA GLN A 320 -7.49 8.08 -11.10
C GLN A 320 -6.27 8.12 -12.05
N THR A 321 -5.07 8.31 -11.51
CA THR A 321 -3.80 8.28 -12.27
C THR A 321 -3.55 6.94 -12.97
N VAL A 322 -3.98 5.82 -12.38
CA VAL A 322 -3.87 4.49 -12.96
C VAL A 322 -4.89 4.32 -14.09
N VAL A 323 -6.13 4.80 -13.91
CA VAL A 323 -7.18 4.80 -14.95
C VAL A 323 -6.73 5.59 -16.17
N GLU A 324 -6.26 6.82 -15.97
CA GLU A 324 -5.71 7.69 -17.01
C GLU A 324 -4.59 7.02 -17.79
N PHE A 325 -3.64 6.43 -17.07
CA PHE A 325 -2.53 5.69 -17.66
C PHE A 325 -2.99 4.52 -18.53
N MET A 326 -3.93 3.71 -18.05
CA MET A 326 -4.45 2.56 -18.81
C MET A 326 -5.07 3.01 -20.14
N TYR A 327 -5.86 4.09 -20.14
CA TYR A 327 -6.42 4.64 -21.37
C TYR A 327 -5.37 5.27 -22.28
N ASP A 328 -4.33 5.92 -21.75
CA ASP A 328 -3.26 6.51 -22.57
C ASP A 328 -2.46 5.42 -23.33
N ILE A 329 -2.22 4.27 -22.69
CA ILE A 329 -1.62 3.10 -23.33
C ILE A 329 -2.55 2.52 -24.39
N ILE A 330 -3.85 2.34 -24.10
CA ILE A 330 -4.83 1.83 -25.06
C ILE A 330 -4.95 2.74 -26.29
N LYS A 331 -5.06 4.06 -26.11
CA LYS A 331 -5.09 5.04 -27.22
C LYS A 331 -3.86 4.97 -28.12
N THR A 332 -2.73 4.52 -27.58
CA THR A 332 -1.49 4.30 -28.33
C THR A 332 -1.51 2.99 -29.12
N LEU A 333 -2.21 1.98 -28.61
CA LEU A 333 -2.38 0.70 -29.28
C LEU A 333 -3.42 0.74 -30.39
N TRP A 334 -4.50 1.50 -30.16
CA TRP A 334 -5.70 1.44 -30.96
C TRP A 334 -6.52 2.71 -30.88
N ARG A 335 -7.06 3.12 -32.03
CA ARG A 335 -7.90 4.31 -32.16
C ARG A 335 -9.03 4.00 -33.14
N LYS A 336 -10.16 3.55 -32.60
CA LYS A 336 -11.42 3.39 -33.32
C LYS A 336 -12.38 4.49 -32.89
N GLU A 337 -13.21 4.96 -33.81
CA GLU A 337 -14.29 5.87 -33.47
C GLU A 337 -15.39 5.13 -32.70
N LYS A 338 -15.80 5.69 -31.56
CA LYS A 338 -16.89 5.17 -30.71
C LYS A 338 -16.79 3.67 -30.39
N PRO A 339 -15.69 3.23 -29.74
CA PRO A 339 -15.49 1.82 -29.39
C PRO A 339 -16.52 1.31 -28.39
N LYS A 340 -16.92 0.04 -28.48
CA LYS A 340 -17.73 -0.64 -27.46
C LYS A 340 -16.85 -1.13 -26.32
N ILE A 341 -17.07 -0.62 -25.11
CA ILE A 341 -16.21 -0.85 -23.93
C ILE A 341 -17.02 -1.52 -22.81
N ILE A 342 -16.41 -2.48 -22.10
CA ILE A 342 -16.98 -3.07 -20.89
C ILE A 342 -15.99 -3.13 -19.72
N ASP A 343 -16.51 -2.89 -18.51
CA ASP A 343 -15.90 -3.24 -17.23
C ASP A 343 -16.80 -4.24 -16.49
N THR A 344 -16.30 -5.46 -16.26
CA THR A 344 -17.08 -6.57 -15.70
C THR A 344 -17.12 -6.59 -14.17
N ALA A 345 -16.41 -5.69 -13.50
CA ALA A 345 -16.42 -5.52 -12.04
C ALA A 345 -16.33 -4.03 -11.72
N CYS A 346 -17.29 -3.26 -12.26
CA CYS A 346 -17.13 -1.83 -12.44
C CYS A 346 -17.25 -1.03 -11.15
N GLY A 347 -17.85 -1.58 -10.10
CA GLY A 347 -18.11 -0.88 -8.84
C GLY A 347 -18.83 0.44 -9.07
N GLU A 348 -18.15 1.55 -8.80
CA GLU A 348 -18.67 2.90 -9.00
C GLU A 348 -18.59 3.39 -10.46
N GLY A 349 -17.95 2.60 -11.35
CA GLY A 349 -17.87 2.87 -12.78
C GLY A 349 -16.72 3.80 -13.18
N ILE A 350 -15.64 3.91 -12.39
CA ILE A 350 -14.56 4.90 -12.61
C ILE A 350 -13.92 4.80 -14.00
N PHE A 351 -13.69 3.59 -14.51
CA PHE A 351 -13.14 3.37 -15.85
C PHE A 351 -14.08 3.85 -16.96
N LEU A 352 -15.38 3.59 -16.81
CA LEU A 352 -16.40 3.93 -17.81
C LEU A 352 -16.71 5.43 -17.78
N LYS A 353 -16.79 6.01 -16.57
CA LYS A 353 -16.92 7.46 -16.36
C LYS A 353 -15.78 8.20 -17.06
N TYR A 354 -14.54 7.76 -16.86
CA TYR A 354 -13.40 8.39 -17.52
C TYR A 354 -13.51 8.32 -19.06
N ALA A 355 -13.91 7.19 -19.63
CA ALA A 355 -14.12 7.08 -21.08
C ALA A 355 -15.19 8.04 -21.59
N LEU A 356 -16.31 8.18 -20.86
CA LEU A 356 -17.39 9.10 -21.21
C LEU A 356 -16.92 10.56 -21.14
N GLU A 357 -16.29 10.97 -20.03
CA GLU A 357 -15.86 12.35 -19.80
C GLU A 357 -14.75 12.81 -20.74
N GLN A 358 -13.90 11.88 -21.19
CA GLN A 358 -12.84 12.15 -22.15
C GLN A 358 -13.31 12.03 -23.62
N GLY A 359 -14.61 11.82 -23.85
CA GLY A 359 -15.17 11.67 -25.20
C GLY A 359 -14.57 10.50 -25.99
N ILE A 360 -14.14 9.43 -25.31
CA ILE A 360 -13.58 8.24 -25.98
C ILE A 360 -14.69 7.52 -26.74
N THR A 361 -15.86 7.42 -26.13
CA THR A 361 -17.07 6.83 -26.72
C THR A 361 -18.31 7.40 -26.04
N ASP A 362 -19.47 7.13 -26.61
CA ASP A 362 -20.75 7.59 -26.10
C ASP A 362 -21.34 6.58 -25.11
N GLY A 363 -22.30 7.03 -24.30
CA GLY A 363 -23.00 6.23 -23.30
C GLY A 363 -23.54 4.89 -23.79
N ASP A 364 -24.08 4.86 -25.01
CA ASP A 364 -24.67 3.67 -25.63
C ASP A 364 -23.65 2.54 -25.88
N ASN A 365 -22.36 2.88 -25.91
CA ASN A 365 -21.27 1.95 -26.14
C ASN A 365 -20.51 1.57 -24.85
N LEU A 366 -20.94 2.09 -23.70
CA LEU A 366 -20.33 1.81 -22.39
C LEU A 366 -21.18 0.82 -21.60
N TYR A 367 -20.56 -0.28 -21.20
CA TYR A 367 -21.20 -1.37 -20.46
C TYR A 367 -20.49 -1.58 -19.12
N GLY A 368 -21.23 -1.66 -18.03
CA GLY A 368 -20.69 -1.94 -16.70
C GLY A 368 -21.49 -3.03 -16.01
N CYS A 369 -20.79 -3.94 -15.32
CA CYS A 369 -21.42 -4.91 -14.43
C CYS A 369 -20.79 -4.87 -13.05
N ASP A 370 -21.65 -4.96 -12.04
CA ASP A 370 -21.21 -5.31 -10.69
C ASP A 370 -22.20 -6.29 -10.05
N ILE A 371 -21.70 -7.21 -9.23
CA ILE A 371 -22.54 -8.19 -8.54
C ILE A 371 -23.25 -7.57 -7.33
N ASP A 372 -22.66 -6.52 -6.76
CA ASP A 372 -23.22 -5.79 -5.62
C ASP A 372 -24.35 -4.87 -6.09
N ALA A 373 -25.57 -5.12 -5.61
CA ALA A 373 -26.73 -4.28 -5.95
C ALA A 373 -26.64 -2.87 -5.33
N GLY A 374 -25.86 -2.70 -4.26
CA GLY A 374 -25.69 -1.45 -3.53
C GLY A 374 -25.00 -0.34 -4.33
N VAL A 375 -24.34 -0.68 -5.44
CA VAL A 375 -23.72 0.32 -6.34
C VAL A 375 -24.76 1.14 -7.12
N ARG A 376 -26.01 0.67 -7.25
CA ARG A 376 -27.07 1.37 -8.00
C ARG A 376 -27.33 2.79 -7.47
N GLU A 377 -27.37 2.94 -6.15
CA GLU A 377 -27.55 4.25 -5.51
C GLU A 377 -26.40 5.21 -5.86
N LYS A 378 -25.19 4.68 -5.99
CA LYS A 378 -24.00 5.46 -6.36
C LYS A 378 -24.00 5.84 -7.83
N TRP A 379 -24.40 4.94 -8.74
CA TRP A 379 -24.55 5.28 -10.16
C TRP A 379 -25.54 6.44 -10.38
N ASN A 380 -26.58 6.51 -9.55
CA ASN A 380 -27.54 7.61 -9.55
C ASN A 380 -26.93 8.88 -8.93
N ALA A 381 -26.24 8.78 -7.79
CA ALA A 381 -25.69 9.92 -7.07
C ALA A 381 -24.44 10.55 -7.74
N PHE A 382 -23.67 9.79 -8.50
CA PHE A 382 -22.40 10.20 -9.11
C PHE A 382 -22.58 10.86 -10.48
N GLY A 383 -23.46 11.86 -10.58
CA GLY A 383 -23.74 12.57 -11.83
C GLY A 383 -24.67 11.82 -12.79
N GLY A 384 -25.53 10.94 -12.27
CA GLY A 384 -26.55 10.21 -13.03
C GLY A 384 -25.97 9.26 -14.08
N LEU A 385 -24.90 8.53 -13.76
CA LEU A 385 -24.22 7.62 -14.70
C LEU A 385 -25.17 6.56 -15.27
N SER A 386 -26.10 6.06 -14.47
CA SER A 386 -27.13 5.09 -14.89
C SER A 386 -28.00 5.58 -16.05
N ASN A 387 -28.17 6.90 -16.20
CA ASN A 387 -28.90 7.52 -17.31
C ASN A 387 -28.00 7.82 -18.52
N ARG A 388 -26.69 7.64 -18.37
CA ARG A 388 -25.66 8.05 -19.33
C ARG A 388 -24.86 6.89 -19.89
N MET A 389 -25.03 5.67 -19.39
CA MET A 389 -24.38 4.45 -19.88
C MET A 389 -25.12 3.19 -19.41
N LYS A 390 -24.78 2.02 -19.96
CA LYS A 390 -25.47 0.76 -19.70
C LYS A 390 -24.85 0.04 -18.49
N LEU A 391 -25.46 0.19 -17.31
CA LEU A 391 -24.96 -0.40 -16.05
C LEU A 391 -25.93 -1.46 -15.53
N PHE A 392 -25.39 -2.63 -15.20
CA PHE A 392 -26.17 -3.80 -14.81
C PHE A 392 -25.70 -4.36 -13.47
N VAL A 393 -26.65 -4.69 -12.59
CA VAL A 393 -26.34 -5.53 -11.42
C VAL A 393 -26.37 -6.97 -11.91
N HIS A 394 -25.19 -7.48 -12.23
CA HIS A 394 -25.00 -8.77 -12.88
C HIS A 394 -23.66 -9.38 -12.48
N ASN A 395 -23.60 -10.71 -12.46
CA ASN A 395 -22.32 -11.39 -12.25
C ASN A 395 -21.46 -11.26 -13.51
N GLY A 396 -20.40 -10.44 -13.44
CA GLY A 396 -19.51 -10.17 -14.58
C GLY A 396 -18.80 -11.37 -15.18
N LEU A 397 -18.76 -12.52 -14.49
CA LEU A 397 -18.24 -13.79 -15.03
C LEU A 397 -19.22 -14.47 -16.00
N LEU A 398 -20.46 -14.00 -16.09
CA LEU A 398 -21.53 -14.64 -16.86
C LEU A 398 -21.94 -13.80 -18.07
N ASP A 399 -22.44 -14.45 -19.11
CA ASP A 399 -23.15 -13.78 -20.20
C ASP A 399 -24.47 -13.18 -19.67
N GLY A 400 -24.91 -12.09 -20.29
CA GLY A 400 -26.18 -11.43 -20.06
C GLY A 400 -26.74 -11.04 -21.41
N LYS A 401 -27.30 -12.04 -22.13
CA LYS A 401 -27.76 -11.87 -23.52
C LYS A 401 -28.83 -10.79 -23.61
N GLU A 402 -29.74 -10.74 -22.64
CA GLU A 402 -30.78 -9.71 -22.53
C GLU A 402 -30.20 -8.28 -22.39
N PHE A 403 -28.95 -8.15 -21.94
CA PHE A 403 -28.24 -6.88 -21.74
C PHE A 403 -27.19 -6.62 -22.82
N GLY A 404 -27.01 -7.52 -23.79
CA GLY A 404 -26.00 -7.41 -24.84
C GLY A 404 -24.56 -7.62 -24.36
N ILE A 405 -24.40 -8.36 -23.25
CA ILE A 405 -23.10 -8.76 -22.68
C ILE A 405 -22.85 -10.21 -23.07
N GLU A 406 -22.10 -10.38 -24.14
CA GLU A 406 -21.80 -11.68 -24.72
C GLU A 406 -20.35 -11.72 -25.19
N ARG A 407 -19.89 -12.93 -25.47
CA ARG A 407 -18.58 -13.18 -26.05
C ARG A 407 -18.37 -12.46 -27.37
N ASP A 408 -17.14 -12.07 -27.63
CA ASP A 408 -16.74 -11.46 -28.89
C ASP A 408 -17.57 -10.22 -29.28
N LYS A 409 -18.05 -9.43 -28.30
CA LYS A 409 -18.85 -8.23 -28.55
C LYS A 409 -18.12 -6.92 -28.31
N PHE A 410 -17.10 -6.93 -27.46
CA PHE A 410 -16.47 -5.69 -26.99
C PHE A 410 -15.16 -5.43 -27.71
N ASP A 411 -14.97 -4.19 -28.10
CA ASP A 411 -13.73 -3.78 -28.75
C ASP A 411 -12.62 -3.53 -27.70
N LEU A 412 -13.00 -3.13 -26.48
CA LEU A 412 -12.12 -3.03 -25.31
C LEU A 412 -12.80 -3.64 -24.07
N VAL A 413 -12.08 -4.49 -23.37
CA VAL A 413 -12.44 -4.93 -22.01
C VAL A 413 -11.40 -4.40 -21.03
N ILE A 414 -11.84 -3.58 -20.07
CA ILE A 414 -10.95 -2.84 -19.18
C ILE A 414 -11.50 -2.84 -17.75
N GLY A 415 -10.61 -3.00 -16.76
CA GLY A 415 -11.05 -2.90 -15.37
C GLY A 415 -10.07 -3.47 -14.35
N ASN A 416 -10.51 -3.41 -13.09
CA ASN A 416 -9.80 -3.94 -11.94
C ASN A 416 -10.65 -5.05 -11.28
N PRO A 417 -10.47 -6.34 -11.62
CA PRO A 417 -11.27 -7.42 -11.05
C PRO A 417 -11.02 -7.57 -9.54
N PRO A 418 -11.90 -8.24 -8.78
CA PRO A 418 -11.66 -8.53 -7.38
C PRO A 418 -10.50 -9.54 -7.21
N TYR A 419 -9.65 -9.33 -6.21
CA TYR A 419 -8.56 -10.23 -5.80
C TYR A 419 -8.47 -10.37 -4.28
N GLY A 420 -8.05 -11.54 -3.77
CA GLY A 420 -7.80 -11.64 -2.33
C GLY A 420 -7.90 -13.01 -1.69
N GLY A 421 -7.08 -13.99 -2.09
CA GLY A 421 -6.66 -15.13 -1.25
C GLY A 421 -7.73 -16.17 -0.84
N THR A 422 -9.01 -15.83 -0.88
CA THR A 422 -10.18 -16.68 -0.68
C THR A 422 -10.73 -16.98 -2.07
N GLY A 423 -10.63 -18.23 -2.51
CA GLY A 423 -11.20 -18.61 -3.82
C GLY A 423 -12.73 -18.68 -3.78
N LEU A 424 -13.33 -19.46 -4.67
CA LEU A 424 -14.79 -19.55 -4.92
C LEU A 424 -15.72 -19.78 -3.69
N GLY A 425 -15.17 -20.08 -2.50
CA GLY A 425 -15.93 -20.37 -1.28
C GLY A 425 -16.65 -19.18 -0.64
N GLU A 426 -16.13 -17.95 -0.75
CA GLU A 426 -16.82 -16.75 -0.25
C GLU A 426 -17.92 -16.29 -1.20
N LEU A 427 -17.68 -16.33 -2.52
CA LEU A 427 -18.70 -16.04 -3.54
C LEU A 427 -19.96 -16.91 -3.35
N ALA A 428 -19.76 -18.17 -2.93
CA ALA A 428 -20.84 -19.11 -2.60
C ALA A 428 -21.61 -18.77 -1.31
N GLN A 429 -21.00 -18.05 -0.38
CA GLN A 429 -21.65 -17.60 0.86
C GLN A 429 -22.54 -16.38 0.60
N LEU A 430 -22.12 -15.52 -0.31
CA LEU A 430 -22.82 -14.28 -0.71
C LEU A 430 -24.07 -14.54 -1.56
N LEU A 431 -24.07 -15.59 -2.39
CA LEU A 431 -25.24 -15.99 -3.18
C LEU A 431 -26.39 -16.58 -2.32
N LYS A 432 -26.18 -16.81 -1.02
CA LYS A 432 -27.19 -17.39 -0.11
C LYS A 432 -28.02 -16.35 0.65
N GLU A 433 -27.62 -15.08 0.67
CA GLU A 433 -28.27 -14.10 1.54
C GLU A 433 -29.53 -13.53 0.89
N ASP A 434 -30.68 -13.98 1.41
CA ASP A 434 -32.03 -13.58 1.02
C ASP A 434 -32.25 -12.07 1.25
N LYS A 435 -32.51 -11.33 0.17
CA LYS A 435 -32.54 -9.86 0.10
C LYS A 435 -33.78 -9.21 0.73
N THR A 436 -34.60 -9.96 1.49
CA THR A 436 -35.97 -9.55 1.85
C THR A 436 -36.21 -9.23 3.33
N LYS A 437 -35.22 -9.31 4.23
CA LYS A 437 -35.41 -8.99 5.66
C LYS A 437 -34.48 -7.88 6.18
N PRO A 438 -35.01 -6.83 6.86
CA PRO A 438 -34.18 -5.80 7.47
C PRO A 438 -33.58 -6.33 8.79
N ARG A 439 -32.27 -6.21 8.98
CA ARG A 439 -31.61 -6.59 10.25
C ARG A 439 -31.39 -5.38 11.16
N LYS A 440 -31.80 -5.52 12.43
CA LYS A 440 -31.07 -5.01 13.60
C LYS A 440 -29.82 -5.89 13.78
N VAL A 441 -28.63 -5.31 13.83
CA VAL A 441 -27.37 -6.07 13.96
C VAL A 441 -26.76 -5.82 15.34
N SER A 442 -26.78 -6.84 16.19
CA SER A 442 -25.79 -7.01 17.25
C SER A 442 -24.51 -7.60 16.65
N SER A 443 -23.38 -7.15 17.16
CA SER A 443 -22.03 -7.28 16.61
C SER A 443 -21.47 -8.71 16.69
N LEU A 444 -21.36 -9.40 15.54
CA LEU A 444 -20.52 -10.59 15.41
C LEU A 444 -19.04 -10.16 15.27
N HIS A 445 -18.31 -10.19 16.38
CA HIS A 445 -16.87 -9.90 16.45
C HIS A 445 -16.05 -11.10 15.95
N LEU A 446 -15.21 -10.91 14.91
CA LEU A 446 -14.48 -12.01 14.25
C LEU A 446 -12.93 -11.93 14.33
N PHE A 447 -12.38 -11.16 15.27
CA PHE A 447 -10.95 -11.22 15.59
C PHE A 447 -10.69 -11.16 17.10
N LYS A 448 -10.81 -12.29 17.79
CA LYS A 448 -10.08 -12.47 19.07
C LYS A 448 -8.64 -12.89 18.77
N LYS A 449 -7.68 -12.12 19.29
CA LYS A 449 -6.32 -12.61 19.55
C LYS A 449 -6.39 -13.77 20.55
N GLU A 450 -5.60 -14.81 20.31
CA GLU A 450 -5.45 -16.01 21.16
C GLU A 450 -4.87 -15.74 22.58
N SER A 451 -4.76 -14.49 23.06
CA SER A 451 -4.01 -14.16 24.28
C SER A 451 -4.83 -13.87 25.54
N GLU A 452 -6.16 -13.93 25.53
CA GLU A 452 -6.96 -13.74 26.74
C GLU A 452 -8.06 -14.79 26.89
N ILE A 453 -7.65 -15.97 27.37
CA ILE A 453 -8.55 -16.85 28.12
C ILE A 453 -7.86 -17.11 29.45
N LYS A 454 -8.21 -16.33 30.47
CA LYS A 454 -7.89 -16.69 31.85
C LYS A 454 -8.64 -17.98 32.18
N LYS A 455 -7.87 -18.93 32.71
CA LYS A 455 -8.32 -20.16 33.37
C LYS A 455 -9.51 -19.87 34.29
N LYS A 456 -10.65 -20.52 34.04
CA LYS A 456 -11.37 -21.35 35.01
C LYS A 456 -12.55 -22.01 34.30
N GLU A 457 -12.81 -23.25 34.71
CA GLU A 457 -13.97 -24.08 34.37
C GLU A 457 -14.03 -24.62 32.94
N LEU A 458 -13.41 -25.79 32.77
CA LEU A 458 -14.12 -27.00 32.33
C LEU A 458 -13.14 -28.18 32.48
N VAL A 459 -13.23 -28.80 33.65
CA VAL A 459 -12.85 -30.21 33.85
C VAL A 459 -13.98 -31.04 33.23
N ALA A 460 -13.59 -32.18 32.64
CA ALA A 460 -14.43 -33.21 32.04
C ALA A 460 -15.07 -32.86 30.69
N GLU A 461 -14.35 -33.15 29.59
CA GLU A 461 -14.61 -34.35 28.79
C GLU A 461 -13.56 -34.46 27.68
N LYS A 462 -12.98 -35.66 27.59
CA LYS A 462 -11.99 -36.04 26.58
C LYS A 462 -12.73 -36.54 25.33
N GLU A 463 -12.06 -36.34 24.19
CA GLU A 463 -12.20 -37.05 22.90
C GLU A 463 -13.08 -36.45 21.77
N SER A 464 -12.47 -36.38 20.57
CA SER A 464 -13.03 -36.15 19.23
C SER A 464 -13.32 -34.71 18.73
N ILE A 465 -12.31 -34.00 18.19
CA ILE A 465 -12.54 -32.83 17.30
C ILE A 465 -11.64 -32.84 16.04
N TYR A 466 -11.24 -34.03 15.56
CA TYR A 466 -10.67 -34.18 14.21
C TYR A 466 -11.36 -35.31 13.46
N SER A 467 -12.68 -35.18 13.29
CA SER A 467 -13.49 -35.85 12.26
C SER A 467 -14.96 -35.47 12.42
N ALA A 468 -15.30 -34.19 12.25
CA ALA A 468 -16.71 -33.88 11.96
C ALA A 468 -16.96 -34.24 10.49
N PRO A 469 -17.92 -35.13 10.17
CA PRO A 469 -18.43 -35.24 8.80
C PRO A 469 -18.89 -33.84 8.38
N ILE A 470 -18.61 -33.45 7.13
CA ILE A 470 -19.26 -32.27 6.55
C ILE A 470 -20.76 -32.48 6.76
N SER A 471 -21.44 -31.55 7.43
CA SER A 471 -22.88 -31.70 7.73
C SER A 471 -23.63 -31.99 6.44
N ASN A 472 -24.69 -32.80 6.49
CA ASN A 472 -25.46 -33.15 5.30
C ASN A 472 -25.97 -31.92 4.55
N GLU A 473 -26.18 -30.82 5.29
CA GLU A 473 -26.52 -29.50 4.78
C GLU A 473 -25.35 -28.86 4.04
N ARG A 474 -24.15 -28.79 4.65
CA ARG A 474 -22.94 -28.25 4.00
C ARG A 474 -22.51 -29.10 2.80
N LYS A 475 -22.70 -30.42 2.86
CA LYS A 475 -22.46 -31.37 1.76
C LYS A 475 -23.49 -31.16 0.63
N ARG A 476 -24.77 -30.95 0.96
CA ARG A 476 -25.82 -30.55 -0.01
C ARG A 476 -25.53 -29.21 -0.66
N GLU A 477 -25.08 -28.21 0.09
CA GLU A 477 -24.74 -26.87 -0.42
C GLU A 477 -23.56 -26.91 -1.38
N LEU A 478 -22.55 -27.72 -1.08
CA LEU A 478 -21.36 -27.87 -1.91
C LEU A 478 -21.64 -28.71 -3.16
N ILE A 479 -22.58 -29.68 -3.06
CA ILE A 479 -23.15 -30.40 -4.20
C ILE A 479 -24.02 -29.48 -5.04
N LEU A 480 -24.81 -28.58 -4.45
CA LEU A 480 -25.60 -27.57 -5.18
C LEU A 480 -24.70 -26.55 -5.88
N LEU A 481 -23.58 -26.15 -5.30
CA LEU A 481 -22.61 -25.25 -5.93
C LEU A 481 -21.85 -25.95 -7.07
N ALA A 482 -21.47 -27.20 -6.89
CA ALA A 482 -20.84 -28.01 -7.94
C ALA A 482 -21.82 -28.40 -9.05
N ASN A 483 -23.09 -28.64 -8.71
CA ASN A 483 -24.18 -28.82 -9.66
C ASN A 483 -24.53 -27.49 -10.34
N ALA A 484 -24.48 -26.35 -9.65
CA ALA A 484 -24.70 -25.05 -10.28
C ALA A 484 -23.58 -24.73 -11.26
N LEU A 485 -22.32 -25.05 -10.94
CA LEU A 485 -21.17 -24.96 -11.86
C LEU A 485 -21.21 -26.02 -12.97
N GLY A 486 -21.84 -27.17 -12.73
CA GLY A 486 -22.04 -28.26 -13.70
C GLY A 486 -23.24 -28.05 -14.63
N GLU A 487 -24.34 -27.51 -14.13
CA GLU A 487 -25.48 -26.97 -14.87
C GLU A 487 -25.02 -25.75 -15.68
N PHE A 488 -24.16 -24.90 -15.10
CA PHE A 488 -23.45 -23.83 -15.83
C PHE A 488 -22.64 -24.34 -17.02
N TYR A 489 -22.19 -25.58 -16.98
CA TYR A 489 -21.47 -26.23 -18.08
C TYR A 489 -22.42 -26.91 -19.07
N GLU A 490 -23.60 -27.38 -18.64
CA GLU A 490 -24.64 -28.00 -19.48
C GLU A 490 -25.49 -27.00 -20.26
N THR A 491 -26.01 -25.96 -19.61
CA THR A 491 -26.77 -24.86 -20.25
C THR A 491 -25.93 -24.11 -21.28
N TRP A 492 -24.61 -24.23 -21.12
CA TRP A 492 -23.60 -23.57 -21.92
C TRP A 492 -23.10 -24.46 -23.06
N LYS A 493 -23.10 -25.80 -22.89
CA LYS A 493 -22.77 -26.79 -23.94
C LYS A 493 -23.96 -27.15 -24.85
N LYS A 494 -25.19 -27.06 -24.36
CA LYS A 494 -26.41 -27.24 -25.17
C LYS A 494 -26.90 -25.89 -25.65
N GLY A 495 -26.61 -25.56 -26.90
CA GLY A 495 -27.10 -24.36 -27.57
C GLY A 495 -28.60 -24.39 -27.89
N ASP A 496 -29.45 -24.90 -27.00
CA ASP A 496 -30.86 -25.13 -27.33
C ASP A 496 -31.73 -23.96 -26.90
N ILE A 497 -31.95 -23.07 -27.87
CA ILE A 497 -33.31 -22.58 -28.15
C ILE A 497 -34.15 -23.84 -28.43
N ILE A 498 -35.20 -24.08 -27.65
CA ILE A 498 -36.28 -24.97 -28.07
C ILE A 498 -37.35 -24.07 -28.68
N GLU A 499 -37.33 -23.96 -30.01
CA GLU A 499 -38.58 -23.87 -30.75
C GLU A 499 -38.53 -24.97 -31.81
N ILE A 500 -39.36 -26.00 -31.61
CA ILE A 500 -39.55 -27.04 -32.61
C ILE A 500 -40.52 -26.46 -33.63
N THR A 501 -40.03 -26.12 -34.82
CA THR A 501 -40.64 -26.57 -36.09
C THR A 501 -39.64 -26.43 -37.25
N GLY A 502 -39.45 -27.53 -37.98
CA GLY A 502 -39.25 -27.52 -39.43
C GLY A 502 -37.87 -27.16 -40.00
N THR A 503 -37.09 -28.21 -40.27
CA THR A 503 -36.08 -28.31 -41.36
C THR A 503 -34.79 -27.48 -41.28
N GLY A 504 -33.75 -28.13 -40.73
CA GLY A 504 -32.39 -28.22 -41.29
C GLY A 504 -31.51 -26.97 -41.35
N LYS A 505 -30.49 -26.89 -40.45
CA LYS A 505 -29.15 -26.35 -40.76
C LYS A 505 -28.14 -26.60 -39.63
N GLN A 506 -26.86 -26.69 -40.03
CA GLN A 506 -25.67 -27.00 -39.23
C GLN A 506 -25.53 -26.18 -37.94
N GLU A 507 -25.24 -26.87 -36.83
CA GLU A 507 -24.93 -26.28 -35.52
C GLU A 507 -23.43 -25.95 -35.37
N THR A 508 -23.12 -24.68 -35.11
CA THR A 508 -21.83 -24.26 -34.53
C THR A 508 -21.97 -24.20 -33.00
N VAL A 509 -21.39 -25.18 -32.31
CA VAL A 509 -21.34 -25.24 -30.83
C VAL A 509 -20.40 -24.16 -30.29
N ALA A 510 -20.84 -23.36 -29.32
CA ALA A 510 -19.98 -22.41 -28.61
C ALA A 510 -18.99 -23.16 -27.67
N PRO A 511 -17.72 -22.71 -27.50
CA PRO A 511 -16.70 -23.39 -26.64
C PRO A 511 -16.62 -23.03 -25.12
N GLY A 512 -16.61 -24.02 -24.21
CA GLY A 512 -16.72 -24.00 -22.72
C GLY A 512 -15.91 -22.97 -21.94
N LEU A 513 -16.37 -22.58 -20.75
CA LEU A 513 -15.44 -22.06 -19.71
C LEU A 513 -14.34 -23.12 -19.49
N PHE A 514 -13.07 -22.71 -19.49
CA PHE A 514 -11.87 -23.57 -19.43
C PHE A 514 -11.48 -24.37 -20.69
N GLU A 515 -12.16 -24.24 -21.83
CA GLU A 515 -11.86 -25.07 -23.02
C GLU A 515 -10.44 -24.84 -23.56
N GLY A 516 -9.94 -23.60 -23.51
CA GLY A 516 -8.55 -23.28 -23.90
C GLY A 516 -7.48 -23.74 -22.90
N LEU A 517 -7.84 -23.94 -21.62
CA LEU A 517 -6.90 -24.36 -20.57
C LEU A 517 -6.69 -25.89 -20.53
N GLY A 518 -7.66 -26.66 -21.05
CA GLY A 518 -7.62 -28.13 -21.10
C GLY A 518 -6.63 -28.71 -22.10
N ASN A 519 -6.15 -27.95 -23.09
CA ASN A 519 -5.28 -28.50 -24.15
C ASN A 519 -3.77 -28.52 -23.82
N MET A 520 -3.32 -27.87 -22.73
CA MET A 520 -1.89 -27.75 -22.37
C MET A 520 -1.42 -28.87 -21.44
N LYS A 521 -0.37 -29.65 -21.75
CA LYS A 521 0.11 -30.80 -20.93
C LYS A 521 0.10 -30.60 -19.39
N SER A 522 0.41 -29.40 -18.88
CA SER A 522 0.43 -29.03 -17.45
C SER A 522 -0.94 -28.59 -16.90
N GLY A 523 -1.70 -27.80 -17.66
CA GLY A 523 -3.08 -27.34 -17.38
C GLY A 523 -4.11 -28.45 -17.56
N LYS A 524 -3.95 -29.26 -18.61
CA LYS A 524 -4.63 -30.51 -18.95
C LYS A 524 -4.74 -31.43 -17.74
N LYS A 525 -3.64 -31.77 -17.04
CA LYS A 525 -3.73 -32.60 -15.82
C LYS A 525 -4.51 -31.97 -14.64
N LYS A 526 -4.69 -30.65 -14.57
CA LYS A 526 -5.42 -29.97 -13.47
C LYS A 526 -6.87 -29.68 -13.83
N VAL A 527 -7.13 -29.29 -15.09
CA VAL A 527 -8.44 -28.97 -15.66
C VAL A 527 -9.13 -30.24 -16.15
N ASP A 528 -8.44 -31.15 -16.85
CA ASP A 528 -8.99 -32.46 -17.22
C ASP A 528 -9.32 -33.28 -15.98
N LEU A 529 -8.55 -33.23 -14.89
CA LEU A 529 -8.94 -34.00 -13.69
C LEU A 529 -10.29 -33.54 -13.11
N ILE A 530 -10.69 -32.30 -13.39
CA ILE A 530 -12.00 -31.73 -13.02
C ILE A 530 -13.02 -32.05 -14.13
N VAL A 531 -12.68 -31.79 -15.40
CA VAL A 531 -13.54 -31.98 -16.58
C VAL A 531 -13.78 -33.45 -16.92
N GLU A 532 -12.74 -34.29 -16.95
CA GLU A 532 -12.76 -35.75 -17.15
C GLU A 532 -13.51 -36.48 -16.04
N ARG A 533 -13.54 -35.97 -14.80
CA ARG A 533 -14.36 -36.52 -13.69
C ARG A 533 -15.83 -36.09 -13.78
N ILE A 534 -16.09 -34.85 -14.20
CA ILE A 534 -17.44 -34.38 -14.55
C ILE A 534 -17.99 -35.17 -15.76
N GLN A 535 -17.14 -35.51 -16.73
CA GLN A 535 -17.50 -36.33 -17.89
C GLN A 535 -17.63 -37.82 -17.55
N LYS A 536 -16.79 -38.40 -16.67
CA LYS A 536 -16.97 -39.78 -16.16
C LYS A 536 -18.26 -39.94 -15.36
N ALA A 537 -18.72 -38.90 -14.64
CA ALA A 537 -20.01 -38.90 -13.98
C ALA A 537 -21.20 -38.96 -14.97
N LYS A 538 -21.00 -38.57 -16.23
CA LYS A 538 -22.00 -38.70 -17.31
C LYS A 538 -21.98 -40.05 -18.02
N LEU A 539 -20.83 -40.72 -18.12
CA LEU A 539 -20.67 -41.98 -18.86
C LEU A 539 -21.32 -43.20 -18.18
N LEU A 540 -21.72 -43.10 -16.90
CA LEU A 540 -22.43 -44.17 -16.17
C LEU A 540 -23.96 -44.02 -16.25
N GLY A 541 -24.46 -43.48 -17.37
CA GLY A 541 -25.86 -43.11 -17.59
C GLY A 541 -26.88 -44.06 -16.98
N LYS A 542 -27.45 -43.65 -15.84
CA LYS A 542 -28.81 -43.95 -15.36
C LYS A 542 -29.07 -43.16 -14.06
N GLY A 543 -29.98 -42.17 -14.15
CA GLY A 543 -30.71 -41.59 -13.01
C GLY A 543 -29.93 -40.70 -12.04
N LYS A 544 -30.31 -39.42 -11.96
CA LYS A 544 -30.28 -38.50 -10.79
C LYS A 544 -29.35 -38.84 -9.59
N GLU A 545 -28.08 -39.18 -9.79
CA GLU A 545 -27.13 -39.27 -8.68
C GLU A 545 -26.35 -37.97 -8.54
N LYS A 546 -26.38 -37.41 -7.31
CA LYS A 546 -25.67 -36.19 -6.92
C LYS A 546 -24.17 -36.33 -7.16
N LEU A 547 -23.57 -35.33 -7.80
CA LEU A 547 -22.12 -35.22 -8.01
C LEU A 547 -21.36 -35.39 -6.67
N HIS A 548 -20.79 -36.57 -6.42
CA HIS A 548 -19.99 -36.84 -5.21
C HIS A 548 -18.54 -36.41 -5.41
N LEU A 549 -18.30 -35.09 -5.31
CA LEU A 549 -16.93 -34.58 -5.14
C LEU A 549 -16.41 -34.99 -3.76
N SER A 550 -15.22 -35.58 -3.71
CA SER A 550 -14.57 -35.82 -2.43
C SER A 550 -14.28 -34.47 -1.74
N PRO A 551 -14.27 -34.41 -0.39
CA PRO A 551 -13.92 -33.20 0.36
C PRO A 551 -12.61 -32.55 -0.09
N LYS A 552 -11.66 -33.36 -0.61
CA LYS A 552 -10.36 -32.90 -1.11
C LYS A 552 -10.47 -32.17 -2.46
N GLU A 553 -11.33 -32.64 -3.35
CA GLU A 553 -11.53 -32.04 -4.68
C GLU A 553 -12.30 -30.74 -4.59
N LEU A 554 -13.34 -30.72 -3.77
CA LEU A 554 -14.12 -29.52 -3.52
C LEU A 554 -13.29 -28.41 -2.86
N LYS A 555 -12.44 -28.77 -1.89
CA LYS A 555 -11.48 -27.84 -1.29
C LYS A 555 -10.50 -27.26 -2.33
N LYS A 556 -10.16 -28.03 -3.37
CA LYS A 556 -9.28 -27.61 -4.45
C LYS A 556 -9.97 -26.64 -5.41
N LEU A 557 -11.24 -26.89 -5.75
CA LEU A 557 -12.06 -25.98 -6.56
C LEU A 557 -12.25 -24.63 -5.86
N ILE A 558 -12.60 -24.67 -4.57
CA ILE A 558 -12.74 -23.49 -3.69
C ILE A 558 -11.44 -22.69 -3.57
N SER A 559 -10.27 -23.29 -3.82
CA SER A 559 -8.97 -22.62 -3.74
C SER A 559 -8.49 -21.99 -5.05
N TYR A 560 -9.25 -22.09 -6.14
CA TYR A 560 -8.85 -21.53 -7.42
C TYR A 560 -8.91 -19.99 -7.39
N PRO A 561 -7.87 -19.27 -7.86
CA PRO A 561 -7.87 -17.80 -7.85
C PRO A 561 -8.95 -17.24 -8.77
N ILE A 562 -9.84 -16.41 -8.24
CA ILE A 562 -10.95 -15.79 -8.98
C ILE A 562 -10.46 -14.85 -10.08
N GLU A 563 -9.29 -14.27 -9.89
CA GLU A 563 -8.60 -13.38 -10.82
C GLU A 563 -8.31 -14.06 -12.17
N VAL A 564 -8.05 -15.37 -12.14
CA VAL A 564 -7.84 -16.16 -13.36
C VAL A 564 -9.14 -16.29 -14.16
N LEU A 565 -10.29 -16.39 -13.48
CA LEU A 565 -11.60 -16.46 -14.13
C LEU A 565 -11.95 -15.14 -14.79
N PHE A 566 -11.65 -14.01 -14.14
CA PHE A 566 -11.81 -12.70 -14.75
C PHE A 566 -10.87 -12.48 -15.92
N LEU A 567 -9.61 -12.92 -15.83
CA LEU A 567 -8.69 -12.86 -16.96
C LEU A 567 -9.21 -13.63 -18.18
N GLU A 568 -9.75 -14.83 -17.97
CA GLU A 568 -10.44 -15.59 -19.02
C GLU A 568 -11.64 -14.84 -19.56
N ARG A 569 -12.48 -14.31 -18.69
CA ARG A 569 -13.69 -13.57 -19.06
C ARG A 569 -13.39 -12.33 -19.89
N PHE A 570 -12.36 -11.57 -19.54
CA PHE A 570 -11.95 -10.39 -20.30
C PHE A 570 -11.59 -10.75 -21.74
N LEU A 571 -10.87 -11.87 -21.94
CA LEU A 571 -10.53 -12.36 -23.28
C LEU A 571 -11.74 -12.95 -24.02
N GLN A 572 -12.68 -13.58 -23.33
CA GLN A 572 -13.91 -14.09 -23.96
C GLN A 572 -14.80 -12.94 -24.49
N LEU A 573 -14.94 -11.86 -23.73
CA LEU A 573 -15.77 -10.70 -24.09
C LEU A 573 -15.17 -9.84 -25.21
N ALA A 574 -13.84 -9.77 -25.28
CA ALA A 574 -13.15 -9.09 -26.35
C ALA A 574 -13.41 -9.78 -27.69
N LYS A 575 -13.75 -9.00 -28.72
CA LYS A 575 -13.81 -9.44 -30.13
C LYS A 575 -12.48 -10.03 -30.59
N PRO A 576 -12.45 -10.87 -31.64
CA PRO A 576 -11.21 -11.18 -32.34
C PRO A 576 -10.54 -9.88 -32.81
N GLY A 577 -9.28 -9.66 -32.41
CA GLY A 577 -8.57 -8.38 -32.62
C GLY A 577 -8.92 -7.25 -31.64
N GLY A 578 -9.84 -7.47 -30.70
CA GLY A 578 -10.18 -6.56 -29.61
C GLY A 578 -9.12 -6.53 -28.51
N TYR A 579 -9.16 -5.47 -27.69
CA TYR A 579 -8.13 -5.20 -26.68
C TYR A 579 -8.60 -5.51 -25.26
N VAL A 580 -7.64 -5.87 -24.41
CA VAL A 580 -7.83 -6.14 -22.99
C VAL A 580 -6.81 -5.33 -22.19
N ALA A 581 -7.27 -4.61 -21.17
CA ALA A 581 -6.42 -3.95 -20.17
C ALA A 581 -6.91 -4.31 -18.77
N ILE A 582 -6.15 -5.14 -18.06
CA ILE A 582 -6.58 -5.71 -16.77
C ILE A 582 -5.47 -5.57 -15.73
N ILE A 583 -5.88 -5.21 -14.50
CA ILE A 583 -5.00 -5.23 -13.33
C ILE A 583 -5.07 -6.63 -12.69
N ILE A 584 -3.92 -7.24 -12.46
CA ILE A 584 -3.83 -8.59 -11.86
C ILE A 584 -2.70 -8.68 -10.83
N PRO A 585 -2.79 -9.58 -9.83
CA PRO A 585 -1.70 -9.83 -8.91
C PRO A 585 -0.46 -10.42 -9.59
N ASP A 586 0.73 -9.98 -9.18
CA ASP A 586 2.02 -10.48 -9.69
C ASP A 586 2.20 -12.00 -9.49
N GLY A 587 1.45 -12.60 -8.55
CA GLY A 587 1.41 -14.04 -8.37
C GLY A 587 1.04 -14.79 -9.66
N ILE A 588 0.14 -14.25 -10.48
CA ILE A 588 -0.23 -14.84 -11.79
C ILE A 588 0.92 -14.74 -12.79
N LEU A 589 1.74 -13.69 -12.68
CA LEU A 589 2.84 -13.39 -13.59
C LEU A 589 4.16 -14.09 -13.20
N ALA A 590 4.34 -14.45 -11.93
CA ALA A 590 5.60 -14.96 -11.40
C ALA A 590 5.54 -16.40 -10.85
N ASN A 591 4.40 -16.83 -10.28
CA ASN A 591 4.33 -18.09 -9.53
C ASN A 591 4.41 -19.30 -10.47
N ILE A 592 5.35 -20.21 -10.21
CA ILE A 592 5.54 -21.43 -10.99
C ILE A 592 4.31 -22.34 -10.98
N ASN A 593 3.54 -22.37 -9.90
CA ASN A 593 2.33 -23.18 -9.81
C ASN A 593 1.22 -22.70 -10.76
N LEU A 594 1.31 -21.45 -11.23
CA LEU A 594 0.40 -20.78 -12.17
C LEU A 594 1.03 -20.59 -13.56
N GLN A 595 2.13 -21.27 -13.87
CA GLN A 595 2.81 -21.20 -15.17
C GLN A 595 1.88 -21.42 -16.37
N TYR A 596 0.99 -22.40 -16.27
CA TYR A 596 0.02 -22.74 -17.31
C TYR A 596 -0.91 -21.58 -17.69
N ILE A 597 -1.14 -20.61 -16.78
CA ILE A 597 -1.93 -19.41 -17.10
C ILE A 597 -1.17 -18.49 -18.04
N ARG A 598 0.16 -18.38 -17.89
CA ARG A 598 1.00 -17.56 -18.78
C ARG A 598 1.11 -18.18 -20.16
N GLU A 599 1.30 -19.49 -20.22
CA GLU A 599 1.22 -20.27 -21.47
C GLU A 599 -0.12 -20.01 -22.17
N TRP A 600 -1.22 -20.06 -21.43
CA TRP A 600 -2.56 -19.76 -21.94
C TRP A 600 -2.76 -18.32 -22.42
N ILE A 601 -2.26 -17.31 -21.71
CA ILE A 601 -2.30 -15.92 -22.17
C ILE A 601 -1.66 -15.80 -23.56
N PHE A 602 -0.48 -16.40 -23.75
CA PHE A 602 0.26 -16.32 -25.01
C PHE A 602 -0.38 -17.10 -26.16
N ASP A 603 -1.15 -18.15 -25.85
CA ASP A 603 -1.92 -18.89 -26.86
C ASP A 603 -3.19 -18.14 -27.30
N GLN A 604 -3.76 -17.28 -26.45
CA GLN A 604 -5.01 -16.58 -26.74
C GLN A 604 -4.82 -15.14 -27.26
N ALA A 605 -3.71 -14.51 -26.89
CA ALA A 605 -3.55 -13.07 -27.11
C ALA A 605 -2.09 -12.65 -27.31
N ARG A 606 -1.94 -11.56 -28.07
CA ARG A 606 -0.69 -10.80 -28.14
C ARG A 606 -0.58 -9.90 -26.92
N VAL A 607 0.46 -10.08 -26.11
CA VAL A 607 0.81 -9.16 -25.03
C VAL A 607 1.66 -8.00 -25.57
N PHE A 608 1.24 -6.76 -25.31
CA PHE A 608 1.95 -5.56 -25.77
C PHE A 608 2.80 -4.93 -24.68
N ALA A 609 2.23 -4.81 -23.48
CA ALA A 609 2.89 -4.17 -22.36
C ALA A 609 2.46 -4.78 -21.03
N ILE A 610 3.40 -4.80 -20.08
CA ILE A 610 3.13 -5.12 -18.68
C ILE A 610 3.81 -4.08 -17.80
N VAL A 611 3.03 -3.50 -16.89
CA VAL A 611 3.47 -2.40 -16.04
C VAL A 611 3.21 -2.77 -14.59
N SER A 612 4.28 -3.02 -13.85
CA SER A 612 4.26 -3.32 -12.43
C SER A 612 3.93 -2.05 -11.64
N LEU A 613 2.97 -2.18 -10.72
CA LEU A 613 2.53 -1.10 -9.83
C LEU A 613 3.20 -1.22 -8.44
N PRO A 614 3.38 -0.10 -7.73
CA PRO A 614 3.85 -0.09 -6.36
C PRO A 614 2.97 -0.97 -5.45
N ARG A 615 3.58 -1.65 -4.46
CA ARG A 615 2.83 -2.45 -3.48
C ARG A 615 1.80 -1.64 -2.70
N GLU A 616 2.07 -0.35 -2.51
CA GLU A 616 1.22 0.54 -1.72
C GLU A 616 0.00 1.03 -2.51
N THR A 617 -0.06 0.83 -3.84
CA THR A 617 -1.13 1.35 -4.72
C THR A 617 -2.53 0.96 -4.26
N PHE A 618 -2.72 -0.27 -3.75
CA PHE A 618 -4.02 -0.78 -3.28
C PHE A 618 -4.04 -1.14 -1.79
N LYS A 619 -2.97 -0.83 -1.05
CA LYS A 619 -2.80 -1.27 0.36
C LYS A 619 -3.83 -0.65 1.30
N HIS A 620 -4.23 0.59 1.05
CA HIS A 620 -5.25 1.30 1.81
C HIS A 620 -6.66 0.71 1.66
N ILE A 621 -6.85 -0.25 0.75
CA ILE A 621 -8.15 -0.82 0.37
C ILE A 621 -8.22 -2.32 0.71
N GLY A 622 -7.26 -2.85 1.48
CA GLY A 622 -7.36 -4.18 2.10
C GLY A 622 -6.52 -5.29 1.48
N THR A 623 -5.72 -5.00 0.44
CA THR A 623 -4.80 -5.99 -0.15
C THR A 623 -3.34 -5.56 -0.03
N THR A 624 -2.49 -6.48 0.42
CA THR A 624 -1.04 -6.27 0.39
C THR A 624 -0.41 -6.79 -0.91
N ALA A 625 -1.22 -7.38 -1.81
CA ALA A 625 -0.76 -7.99 -3.06
C ALA A 625 -0.10 -6.96 -3.98
N LYS A 626 1.10 -7.29 -4.46
CA LYS A 626 1.70 -6.54 -5.56
C LYS A 626 0.92 -6.85 -6.85
N THR A 627 0.64 -5.83 -7.65
CA THR A 627 -0.20 -5.93 -8.85
C THR A 627 0.52 -5.34 -10.05
N SER A 628 0.13 -5.80 -11.23
CA SER A 628 0.61 -5.31 -12.52
C SER A 628 -0.58 -5.10 -13.46
N ILE A 629 -0.45 -4.16 -14.38
CA ILE A 629 -1.39 -3.99 -15.49
C ILE A 629 -0.85 -4.77 -16.69
N ILE A 630 -1.69 -5.57 -17.33
CA ILE A 630 -1.37 -6.24 -18.59
C ILE A 630 -2.24 -5.68 -19.72
N PHE A 631 -1.60 -5.33 -20.83
CA PHE A 631 -2.24 -4.83 -22.04
C PHE A 631 -2.08 -5.85 -23.17
N MET A 632 -3.21 -6.35 -23.68
CA MET A 632 -3.26 -7.46 -24.63
C MET A 632 -4.22 -7.17 -25.79
N GLN A 633 -4.04 -7.89 -26.89
CA GLN A 633 -5.03 -8.00 -27.96
C GLN A 633 -5.36 -9.46 -28.19
N LYS A 634 -6.65 -9.80 -28.15
CA LYS A 634 -7.12 -11.14 -28.49
C LYS A 634 -6.75 -11.43 -29.94
N PHE A 635 -6.23 -12.62 -30.23
CA PHE A 635 -5.92 -12.99 -31.59
C PHE A 635 -7.15 -12.95 -32.49
N ASN A 636 -6.96 -12.47 -33.71
CA ASN A 636 -7.92 -12.68 -34.80
C ASN A 636 -7.67 -14.05 -35.47
N LYS A 637 -8.43 -14.37 -36.51
CA LYS A 637 -8.32 -15.68 -37.21
C LYS A 637 -6.95 -15.91 -37.88
N GLU A 638 -6.17 -14.87 -38.13
CA GLU A 638 -4.89 -14.93 -38.84
C GLU A 638 -3.68 -14.94 -37.89
N GLN A 639 -3.90 -14.64 -36.61
CA GLN A 639 -2.84 -14.52 -35.61
C GLN A 639 -2.77 -15.75 -34.72
N THR A 640 -1.54 -16.16 -34.41
CA THR A 640 -1.24 -17.22 -33.46
C THR A 640 -0.04 -16.85 -32.60
N PHE A 641 0.20 -17.57 -31.51
CA PHE A 641 1.43 -17.42 -30.74
C PHE A 641 2.68 -17.50 -31.62
N GLY A 642 2.73 -18.45 -32.57
CA GLY A 642 3.85 -18.62 -33.50
C GLY A 642 4.18 -17.34 -34.27
N SER A 643 3.17 -16.58 -34.69
CA SER A 643 3.32 -15.31 -35.40
C SER A 643 3.80 -14.15 -34.50
N THR A 644 3.56 -14.24 -33.18
CA THR A 644 3.86 -13.14 -32.25
C THR A 644 4.98 -13.43 -31.24
N LYS A 645 5.46 -14.67 -31.14
CA LYS A 645 6.38 -15.11 -30.07
C LYS A 645 7.67 -14.31 -29.96
N ASN A 646 8.18 -13.81 -31.09
CA ASN A 646 9.42 -13.02 -31.17
C ASN A 646 9.17 -11.50 -31.15
N LEU A 647 7.91 -11.07 -31.11
CA LEU A 647 7.59 -9.65 -31.02
C LEU A 647 7.90 -9.12 -29.62
N PRO A 648 8.48 -7.92 -29.52
CA PRO A 648 8.89 -7.39 -28.23
C PRO A 648 7.67 -6.93 -27.42
N ILE A 649 7.70 -7.26 -26.13
CA ILE A 649 6.77 -6.87 -25.08
C ILE A 649 7.44 -5.75 -24.28
N PHE A 650 6.77 -4.62 -24.15
CA PHE A 650 7.24 -3.51 -23.32
C PHE A 650 7.01 -3.84 -21.85
N MET A 651 8.05 -3.73 -21.03
CA MET A 651 7.96 -4.01 -19.60
C MET A 651 8.42 -2.81 -18.81
N ALA A 652 7.65 -2.42 -17.80
CA ALA A 652 8.03 -1.34 -16.90
C ALA A 652 7.61 -1.60 -15.46
N SER A 653 8.25 -0.92 -14.52
CA SER A 653 7.85 -0.89 -13.11
C SER A 653 7.86 0.56 -12.65
N ALA A 654 6.74 0.99 -12.09
CA ALA A 654 6.63 2.27 -11.41
C ALA A 654 6.97 2.08 -9.93
N ASP A 655 7.74 3.00 -9.37
CA ASP A 655 7.91 3.11 -7.92
C ASP A 655 6.81 4.03 -7.33
N TYR A 656 6.26 4.92 -8.16
CA TYR A 656 5.24 5.87 -7.75
C TYR A 656 4.11 6.03 -8.78
N VAL A 657 2.89 6.19 -8.27
CA VAL A 657 1.66 6.34 -9.07
C VAL A 657 0.83 7.56 -8.68
N GLY A 658 1.43 8.54 -8.00
CA GLY A 658 0.78 9.79 -7.58
C GLY A 658 0.13 9.75 -6.20
N ILE A 659 0.19 8.62 -5.48
CA ILE A 659 -0.50 8.41 -4.19
C ILE A 659 0.44 8.60 -2.98
N ASN A 660 1.75 8.71 -3.22
CA ASN A 660 2.74 8.84 -2.15
C ASN A 660 2.74 10.26 -1.54
N HIS A 661 3.48 10.44 -0.43
CA HIS A 661 3.56 11.72 0.27
C HIS A 661 4.10 12.90 -0.56
N ALA A 662 4.81 12.64 -1.66
CA ALA A 662 5.35 13.65 -2.57
C ALA A 662 4.46 13.91 -3.80
N GLY A 663 3.47 13.05 -4.06
CA GLY A 663 2.71 13.02 -5.30
C GLY A 663 3.55 12.69 -6.54
N GLU A 664 4.66 11.95 -6.37
CA GLU A 664 5.49 11.48 -7.48
C GLU A 664 4.72 10.46 -8.32
N ASN A 665 4.89 10.49 -9.64
CA ASN A 665 4.14 9.64 -10.55
C ASN A 665 4.98 9.29 -11.79
N ASP A 666 5.32 8.01 -11.92
CA ASP A 666 6.15 7.52 -13.02
C ASP A 666 5.32 7.17 -14.27
N LEU A 667 4.00 7.00 -14.12
CA LEU A 667 3.10 6.54 -15.19
C LEU A 667 3.16 7.41 -16.46
N PRO A 668 3.22 8.76 -16.39
CA PRO A 668 3.36 9.59 -17.59
C PRO A 668 4.68 9.38 -18.33
N GLU A 669 5.78 9.09 -17.63
CA GLU A 669 7.05 8.76 -18.25
C GLU A 669 7.01 7.38 -18.92
N ILE A 670 6.45 6.39 -18.24
CA ILE A 670 6.25 5.04 -18.79
C ILE A 670 5.42 5.11 -20.08
N SER A 671 4.33 5.89 -20.09
CA SER A 671 3.50 6.05 -21.28
C SER A 671 4.25 6.69 -22.44
N ARG A 672 5.03 7.76 -22.20
CA ARG A 672 5.91 8.36 -23.23
C ARG A 672 6.91 7.35 -23.76
N GLY A 673 7.48 6.52 -22.89
CA GLY A 673 8.38 5.41 -23.26
C GLY A 673 7.68 4.39 -24.16
N PHE A 674 6.47 3.99 -23.81
CA PHE A 674 5.65 3.07 -24.61
C PHE A 674 5.27 3.64 -25.97
N LYS A 675 4.89 4.92 -26.06
CA LYS A 675 4.62 5.61 -27.34
C LYS A 675 5.83 5.57 -28.27
N LYS A 676 7.02 5.87 -27.75
CA LYS A 676 8.28 5.75 -28.51
C LYS A 676 8.54 4.31 -28.95
N PHE A 677 8.35 3.35 -28.05
CA PHE A 677 8.50 1.92 -28.34
C PHE A 677 7.61 1.47 -29.50
N ARG A 678 6.33 1.87 -29.49
CA ARG A 678 5.36 1.53 -30.56
C ARG A 678 5.71 2.17 -31.91
N GLN A 679 6.38 3.31 -31.92
CA GLN A 679 6.92 3.96 -33.12
C GLN A 679 8.21 3.31 -33.66
N GLY A 680 8.65 2.18 -33.09
CA GLY A 680 9.91 1.52 -33.47
C GLY A 680 11.16 2.26 -33.00
N LYS A 681 11.02 3.32 -32.19
CA LYS A 681 12.16 4.06 -31.64
C LYS A 681 12.84 3.24 -30.54
N ARG A 682 14.15 3.38 -30.43
CA ARG A 682 14.94 2.73 -29.38
C ARG A 682 14.49 3.23 -28.00
N ILE A 683 14.09 2.30 -27.14
CA ILE A 683 13.85 2.58 -25.72
C ILE A 683 15.17 2.55 -24.95
N LYS A 684 15.32 3.46 -23.97
CA LYS A 684 16.44 3.44 -23.04
C LYS A 684 16.09 2.47 -21.91
N GLU A 685 16.50 1.21 -22.06
CA GLU A 685 16.38 0.23 -20.99
C GLU A 685 17.19 0.68 -19.76
N GLY A 686 16.62 0.60 -18.57
CA GLY A 686 17.21 1.13 -17.35
C GLY A 686 16.58 0.58 -16.08
N HIS A 687 17.37 0.52 -15.01
CA HIS A 687 16.93 0.12 -13.67
C HIS A 687 16.32 1.29 -12.87
N SER A 688 16.72 2.52 -13.16
CA SER A 688 16.24 3.73 -12.47
C SER A 688 14.74 3.90 -12.61
N SER A 689 14.06 4.43 -11.59
CA SER A 689 12.61 4.65 -11.67
C SER A 689 12.23 5.67 -12.75
N PRO A 690 11.23 5.38 -13.62
CA PRO A 690 10.63 4.05 -13.79
C PRO A 690 11.58 3.08 -14.48
N MET A 691 11.67 1.86 -13.95
CA MET A 691 12.43 0.78 -14.59
C MET A 691 11.74 0.43 -15.91
N VAL A 692 12.52 0.35 -16.99
CA VAL A 692 12.02 0.01 -18.34
C VAL A 692 12.91 -1.06 -18.97
N THR A 693 12.28 -2.07 -19.55
CA THR A 693 12.93 -3.20 -20.21
C THR A 693 12.02 -3.78 -21.29
N ARG A 694 12.46 -4.86 -21.93
CA ARG A 694 11.67 -5.63 -22.89
C ARG A 694 12.02 -7.11 -22.85
N ALA A 695 11.05 -7.94 -23.21
CA ALA A 695 11.21 -9.37 -23.43
C ALA A 695 10.36 -9.80 -24.64
N THR A 696 10.54 -11.02 -25.12
CA THR A 696 9.64 -11.63 -26.10
C THR A 696 8.76 -12.70 -25.43
N GLY A 697 7.69 -13.14 -26.09
CA GLY A 697 6.88 -14.25 -25.59
C GLY A 697 7.71 -15.53 -25.46
N GLU A 698 8.61 -15.78 -26.42
CA GLU A 698 9.58 -16.87 -26.38
C GLU A 698 10.50 -16.79 -25.15
N ASP A 699 11.02 -15.59 -24.83
CA ASP A 699 11.85 -15.39 -23.64
C ASP A 699 11.09 -15.69 -22.36
N VAL A 700 9.83 -15.22 -22.26
CA VAL A 700 8.97 -15.44 -21.11
C VAL A 700 8.66 -16.92 -20.92
N LEU A 701 8.30 -17.64 -21.98
CA LEU A 701 7.97 -19.06 -21.88
C LEU A 701 9.19 -19.93 -21.54
N LYS A 702 10.42 -19.50 -21.82
CA LYS A 702 11.64 -20.23 -21.41
C LYS A 702 11.90 -20.20 -19.91
N VAL A 703 11.55 -19.11 -19.24
CA VAL A 703 11.82 -18.90 -17.80
C VAL A 703 10.55 -18.89 -16.94
N HIS A 704 9.39 -18.90 -17.59
CA HIS A 704 8.05 -18.83 -17.01
C HIS A 704 7.82 -17.60 -16.11
N ARG A 705 8.42 -16.45 -16.44
CA ARG A 705 8.31 -15.18 -15.69
C ARG A 705 7.86 -14.04 -16.59
N LEU A 706 6.67 -13.52 -16.31
CA LEU A 706 6.04 -12.42 -17.06
C LEU A 706 6.01 -11.11 -16.25
N ASP A 707 6.46 -11.13 -14.99
CA ASP A 707 6.56 -9.94 -14.13
C ASP A 707 7.75 -9.03 -14.54
N PRO A 708 7.56 -7.70 -14.67
CA PRO A 708 8.60 -6.79 -15.17
C PRO A 708 9.91 -6.78 -14.37
N GLU A 709 9.86 -6.88 -13.05
CA GLU A 709 11.06 -6.81 -12.20
C GLU A 709 12.04 -7.95 -12.45
N TYR A 710 11.58 -9.15 -12.83
CA TYR A 710 12.46 -10.25 -13.21
C TYR A 710 13.42 -9.88 -14.36
N TRP A 711 12.97 -8.99 -15.24
CA TRP A 711 13.63 -8.57 -16.47
C TRP A 711 14.47 -7.30 -16.31
N ASP A 712 14.64 -6.83 -15.08
CA ASP A 712 15.42 -5.64 -14.78
C ASP A 712 16.85 -5.72 -15.37
N PRO A 713 17.28 -4.72 -16.17
CA PRO A 713 18.60 -4.70 -16.78
C PRO A 713 19.77 -4.82 -15.77
N LYS A 714 19.57 -4.45 -14.49
CA LYS A 714 20.59 -4.56 -13.43
C LYS A 714 21.14 -5.98 -13.31
N TYR A 715 20.29 -6.99 -13.48
CA TYR A 715 20.68 -8.38 -13.31
C TYR A 715 21.58 -8.87 -14.45
N LYS A 716 21.26 -8.52 -15.70
CA LYS A 716 22.11 -8.85 -16.85
C LYS A 716 23.49 -8.20 -16.72
N LYS A 717 23.55 -6.93 -16.30
CA LYS A 717 24.81 -6.21 -16.06
C LYS A 717 25.67 -6.91 -15.00
N MET A 718 25.06 -7.29 -13.89
CA MET A 718 25.72 -7.99 -12.79
C MET A 718 26.29 -9.36 -13.22
N ILE A 719 25.50 -10.20 -13.91
CA ILE A 719 25.98 -11.50 -14.41
C ILE A 719 27.16 -11.33 -15.36
N ARG A 720 27.14 -10.30 -16.23
CA ARG A 720 28.26 -10.01 -17.16
C ARG A 720 29.55 -9.68 -16.41
N VAL A 721 29.49 -8.92 -15.32
CA VAL A 721 30.68 -8.60 -14.52
C VAL A 721 31.30 -9.86 -13.94
N MET A 722 30.50 -10.77 -13.36
CA MET A 722 31.01 -12.03 -12.84
C MET A 722 31.67 -12.88 -13.93
N LYS A 723 30.98 -13.06 -15.07
CA LYS A 723 31.45 -13.87 -16.20
C LYS A 723 32.68 -13.28 -16.90
N LYS A 724 32.88 -11.97 -16.85
CA LYS A 724 34.04 -11.29 -17.42
C LYS A 724 35.33 -11.66 -16.68
N ASN A 725 35.26 -11.74 -15.35
CA ASN A 725 36.44 -11.88 -14.52
C ASN A 725 36.68 -13.32 -14.04
N HIS A 726 35.63 -14.14 -13.99
CA HIS A 726 35.67 -15.48 -13.38
C HIS A 726 34.90 -16.49 -14.23
N LYS A 727 35.32 -17.76 -14.15
CA LYS A 727 34.47 -18.87 -14.59
C LYS A 727 33.26 -18.95 -13.66
N VAL A 728 32.06 -19.05 -14.22
CA VAL A 728 30.81 -19.07 -13.46
C VAL A 728 30.11 -20.42 -13.68
N LYS A 729 29.65 -21.02 -12.60
CA LYS A 729 28.90 -22.30 -12.58
C LYS A 729 27.55 -22.13 -11.92
N SER A 730 26.64 -23.08 -12.16
CA SER A 730 25.36 -23.12 -11.44
C SER A 730 25.59 -23.57 -10.01
N PHE A 731 24.80 -23.08 -9.05
CA PHE A 731 24.91 -23.53 -7.67
C PHE A 731 24.64 -25.04 -7.55
N GLU A 732 23.76 -25.58 -8.41
CA GLU A 732 23.53 -27.02 -8.55
C GLU A 732 24.81 -27.85 -8.69
N ASP A 733 25.82 -27.36 -9.43
CA ASP A 733 27.08 -28.08 -9.66
C ASP A 733 27.86 -28.34 -8.36
N PHE A 734 27.56 -27.56 -7.31
CA PHE A 734 28.20 -27.65 -6.00
C PHE A 734 27.30 -28.25 -4.93
N ILE A 735 25.98 -28.36 -5.13
CA ILE A 735 25.07 -28.85 -4.09
C ILE A 735 25.12 -30.38 -4.04
N SER A 736 25.62 -30.94 -2.93
CA SER A 736 25.55 -32.37 -2.66
C SER A 736 24.28 -32.77 -1.88
N PHE A 737 23.67 -31.83 -1.16
CA PHE A 737 22.42 -32.05 -0.42
C PHE A 737 21.67 -30.73 -0.21
N ILE A 738 20.35 -30.74 -0.42
CA ILE A 738 19.47 -29.61 -0.12
C ILE A 738 18.11 -30.11 0.41
N THR A 739 17.65 -29.55 1.53
CA THR A 739 16.32 -29.81 2.10
C THR A 739 15.89 -28.65 3.00
N TYR A 740 14.61 -28.59 3.36
CA TYR A 740 14.09 -27.77 4.46
C TYR A 740 13.57 -28.67 5.59
N GLY A 741 13.21 -28.08 6.73
CA GLY A 741 12.71 -28.79 7.91
C GLY A 741 11.35 -29.47 7.75
N GLY A 742 11.02 -30.40 8.65
CA GLY A 742 9.78 -31.18 8.54
C GLY A 742 8.49 -30.35 8.60
N ILE A 743 7.65 -30.45 7.56
CA ILE A 743 6.31 -29.84 7.53
C ILE A 743 5.32 -30.72 8.32
N LEU A 744 4.60 -30.10 9.26
CA LEU A 744 3.44 -30.71 9.92
C LEU A 744 2.16 -30.12 9.33
N VAL A 745 1.49 -30.87 8.44
CA VAL A 745 0.23 -30.46 7.82
C VAL A 745 -0.94 -30.75 8.75
N GLY A 746 -1.82 -29.77 8.96
CA GLY A 746 -3.12 -29.97 9.64
C GLY A 746 -3.06 -30.21 11.16
N ARG A 747 -1.91 -30.06 11.81
CA ARG A 747 -1.76 -30.19 13.27
C ARG A 747 -1.14 -28.92 13.86
N LYS A 748 -1.65 -28.43 15.00
CA LYS A 748 -1.03 -27.31 15.74
C LYS A 748 0.38 -27.75 16.18
N ARG A 749 1.42 -26.96 15.84
CA ARG A 749 2.82 -27.26 16.19
C ARG A 749 2.96 -27.25 17.71
N LYS A 750 3.27 -28.41 18.30
CA LYS A 750 3.62 -28.51 19.72
C LYS A 750 5.12 -28.31 19.89
N PHE A 751 5.54 -27.59 20.92
CA PHE A 751 6.95 -27.41 21.27
C PHE A 751 7.20 -28.02 22.64
N ALA A 752 8.41 -28.55 22.83
CA ALA A 752 8.86 -29.06 24.11
C ALA A 752 9.45 -27.91 24.95
N PRO A 753 9.43 -28.00 26.30
CA PRO A 753 10.10 -27.03 27.16
C PRO A 753 11.63 -27.11 27.05
N LYS A 754 12.17 -28.31 26.73
CA LYS A 754 13.58 -28.59 26.52
C LYS A 754 13.75 -29.71 25.50
N GLY A 755 14.90 -29.77 24.83
CA GLY A 755 15.19 -30.83 23.86
C GLY A 755 16.07 -30.36 22.72
N VAL A 756 15.72 -30.75 21.49
CA VAL A 756 16.43 -30.34 20.27
C VAL A 756 15.97 -28.94 19.90
N TYR A 757 16.90 -28.01 19.66
CA TYR A 757 16.61 -26.67 19.17
C TYR A 757 15.93 -26.75 17.81
N TYR A 758 14.79 -26.08 17.69
CA TYR A 758 14.04 -25.98 16.45
C TYR A 758 14.26 -24.61 15.82
N VAL A 759 15.32 -24.53 15.00
CA VAL A 759 15.81 -23.30 14.38
C VAL A 759 14.78 -22.83 13.36
N ASN A 760 14.32 -21.59 13.54
CA ASN A 760 13.40 -20.94 12.63
C ASN A 760 14.09 -19.77 11.91
N GLN A 761 13.37 -19.16 10.97
CA GLN A 761 13.89 -18.09 10.12
C GLN A 761 14.32 -16.82 10.89
N ILE A 762 13.74 -16.53 12.06
CA ILE A 762 14.16 -15.39 12.88
C ILE A 762 15.43 -15.67 13.69
N ASN A 763 15.77 -16.95 13.91
CA ASN A 763 17.02 -17.35 14.55
C ASN A 763 18.22 -17.22 13.60
N VAL A 764 17.99 -17.31 12.29
CA VAL A 764 19.03 -17.19 11.27
C VAL A 764 19.45 -15.72 11.11
N ARG A 765 20.70 -15.43 11.48
CA ARG A 765 21.37 -14.14 11.27
C ARG A 765 22.48 -14.32 10.24
N ASN A 766 22.93 -13.23 9.60
CA ASN A 766 24.01 -13.32 8.62
C ASN A 766 25.39 -13.55 9.26
N THR A 767 25.51 -13.30 10.57
CA THR A 767 26.73 -13.51 11.36
C THR A 767 26.75 -14.84 12.11
N GLY A 768 25.63 -15.57 12.19
CA GLY A 768 25.49 -16.78 12.98
C GLY A 768 24.03 -17.14 13.32
N VAL A 769 23.82 -17.82 14.45
CA VAL A 769 22.49 -18.22 14.94
C VAL A 769 22.20 -17.60 16.30
N ASP A 770 21.02 -16.99 16.43
CA ASP A 770 20.50 -16.48 17.69
C ASP A 770 19.30 -17.32 18.13
N LEU A 771 19.53 -18.27 19.04
CA LEU A 771 18.53 -19.19 19.56
C LEU A 771 17.64 -18.57 20.65
N PHE A 772 17.95 -17.38 21.14
CA PHE A 772 17.20 -16.71 22.21
C PHE A 772 15.95 -15.99 21.69
N LEU A 773 15.87 -15.78 20.38
CA LEU A 773 14.70 -15.21 19.71
C LEU A 773 13.60 -16.25 19.52
N LYS A 774 12.54 -16.16 20.35
CA LYS A 774 11.43 -17.13 20.38
C LYS A 774 11.95 -18.56 20.40
N THR A 775 12.81 -18.86 21.37
CA THR A 775 13.41 -20.19 21.56
C THR A 775 12.35 -21.27 21.49
N ARG A 776 12.59 -22.29 20.66
CA ARG A 776 11.68 -23.43 20.47
C ARG A 776 12.47 -24.70 20.55
N TYR A 777 11.95 -25.66 21.32
CA TYR A 777 12.47 -27.01 21.36
C TYR A 777 11.47 -28.00 20.79
N ILE A 778 11.97 -29.10 20.26
CA ILE A 778 11.20 -30.30 19.94
C ILE A 778 11.75 -31.48 20.73
N SER A 779 10.89 -32.45 21.04
CA SER A 779 11.31 -33.66 21.74
C SER A 779 12.22 -34.52 20.86
N LYS A 780 13.07 -35.36 21.47
CA LYS A 780 13.94 -36.28 20.71
C LYS A 780 13.17 -37.24 19.81
N LYS A 781 11.92 -37.59 20.16
CA LYS A 781 11.03 -38.48 19.39
C LYS A 781 10.14 -37.73 18.38
N ASP A 782 10.30 -36.41 18.24
CA ASP A 782 9.47 -35.61 17.33
C ASP A 782 9.74 -35.96 15.88
N ARG A 783 8.70 -36.04 15.05
CA ARG A 783 8.84 -36.33 13.60
C ARG A 783 9.65 -35.28 12.85
N ARG A 784 9.80 -34.07 13.39
CA ARG A 784 10.65 -33.00 12.86
C ARG A 784 12.14 -33.17 13.24
N ASN A 785 12.46 -34.11 14.13
CA ASN A 785 13.82 -34.43 14.57
C ASN A 785 14.44 -35.60 13.76
N GLN A 786 14.13 -35.71 12.46
CA GLN A 786 14.74 -36.72 11.58
C GLN A 786 16.15 -36.29 11.16
N SER A 787 17.03 -37.25 10.88
CA SER A 787 18.42 -37.01 10.47
C SER A 787 18.56 -35.99 9.34
N LYS A 788 17.71 -36.08 8.31
CA LYS A 788 17.72 -35.15 7.18
C LYS A 788 17.41 -33.68 7.52
N TYR A 789 16.74 -33.42 8.65
CA TYR A 789 16.42 -32.04 9.08
C TYR A 789 17.46 -31.49 10.07
N LYS A 790 18.53 -32.25 10.34
CA LYS A 790 19.62 -31.83 11.21
C LYS A 790 20.77 -31.28 10.36
N PRO A 791 21.18 -30.03 10.57
CA PRO A 791 22.34 -29.51 9.89
C PRO A 791 23.61 -30.20 10.40
N LEU A 792 24.53 -30.47 9.49
CA LEU A 792 25.90 -30.87 9.76
C LEU A 792 26.82 -29.67 9.83
N LYS A 793 27.95 -29.81 10.51
CA LYS A 793 29.02 -28.80 10.50
C LYS A 793 29.40 -28.49 9.05
N GLN A 794 29.54 -27.20 8.74
CA GLN A 794 29.77 -26.64 7.41
C GLN A 794 28.56 -26.60 6.46
N ASP A 795 27.38 -27.05 6.87
CA ASP A 795 26.16 -26.79 6.11
C ASP A 795 25.84 -25.30 6.13
N ILE A 796 25.27 -24.80 5.05
CA ILE A 796 24.74 -23.44 4.96
C ILE A 796 23.27 -23.50 5.35
N LEU A 797 22.90 -22.80 6.42
CA LEU A 797 21.50 -22.57 6.75
C LEU A 797 21.03 -21.31 6.04
N PHE A 798 19.97 -21.44 5.25
CA PHE A 798 19.49 -20.39 4.35
C PHE A 798 17.99 -20.14 4.53
N ASN A 799 17.61 -18.88 4.77
CA ASN A 799 16.20 -18.49 4.87
C ASN A 799 15.58 -18.42 3.48
N ARG A 800 14.57 -19.26 3.24
CA ARG A 800 13.98 -19.43 1.91
C ARG A 800 12.77 -18.56 1.63
N ASP A 801 12.14 -18.01 2.66
CA ASP A 801 10.91 -17.23 2.53
C ASP A 801 10.81 -16.13 3.60
N GLN A 802 9.70 -15.40 3.54
CA GLN A 802 9.34 -14.22 4.33
C GLN A 802 10.09 -12.93 3.95
N ILE A 803 9.31 -11.87 3.82
CA ILE A 803 9.79 -10.53 3.49
C ILE A 803 10.72 -10.05 4.60
N GLY A 804 11.90 -9.58 4.23
CA GLY A 804 12.92 -9.06 5.15
C GLY A 804 13.87 -10.11 5.76
N THR A 805 13.59 -11.40 5.57
CA THR A 805 14.46 -12.50 6.04
C THR A 805 14.96 -13.42 4.94
N ILE A 806 14.29 -13.49 3.79
CA ILE A 806 14.72 -14.27 2.63
C ILE A 806 16.16 -13.93 2.24
N GLY A 807 16.96 -14.95 1.91
CA GLY A 807 18.35 -14.77 1.52
C GLY A 807 19.33 -14.58 2.66
N ARG A 808 18.87 -14.50 3.92
CA ARG A 808 19.78 -14.57 5.08
C ARG A 808 20.37 -15.97 5.18
N CYS A 809 21.66 -16.06 5.45
CA CYS A 809 22.31 -17.34 5.65
C CYS A 809 23.58 -17.24 6.50
N PHE A 810 23.98 -18.37 7.04
CA PHE A 810 25.27 -18.56 7.72
C PHE A 810 25.74 -20.01 7.58
N VAL A 811 27.03 -20.24 7.78
CA VAL A 811 27.59 -21.59 7.90
C VAL A 811 27.39 -22.12 9.32
N PHE A 812 26.76 -23.27 9.44
CA PHE A 812 26.51 -23.97 10.69
C PHE A 812 27.80 -24.56 11.26
N MET A 813 28.11 -24.22 12.51
CA MET A 813 29.38 -24.53 13.17
C MET A 813 29.22 -25.42 14.41
N GLU A 814 27.97 -25.75 14.78
CA GLU A 814 27.62 -26.39 16.04
C GLU A 814 27.47 -27.92 15.92
N GLU A 815 27.31 -28.58 17.08
CA GLU A 815 27.05 -30.03 17.17
C GLU A 815 25.65 -30.41 16.70
N THR A 816 25.57 -31.41 15.81
CA THR A 816 24.38 -31.70 14.99
C THR A 816 23.24 -32.34 15.78
N ALA A 817 23.56 -33.07 16.86
CA ALA A 817 22.59 -33.85 17.63
C ALA A 817 21.49 -32.99 18.30
N HIS A 818 21.78 -31.70 18.51
CA HIS A 818 20.96 -30.77 19.29
C HIS A 818 20.13 -29.81 18.44
N TYR A 819 20.18 -29.90 17.11
CA TYR A 819 19.51 -28.96 16.21
C TYR A 819 18.64 -29.68 15.17
N ALA A 820 17.50 -29.06 14.87
CA ALA A 820 16.69 -29.35 13.71
C ALA A 820 16.16 -28.02 13.14
N VAL A 821 16.06 -27.91 11.82
CA VAL A 821 15.53 -26.69 11.20
C VAL A 821 14.02 -26.79 10.96
N ASN A 822 13.36 -25.64 10.84
CA ASN A 822 11.97 -25.57 10.43
C ASN A 822 11.80 -25.54 8.90
N ASP A 823 10.55 -25.50 8.45
CA ASP A 823 10.15 -25.52 7.05
C ASP A 823 10.45 -24.22 6.27
N HIS A 824 10.95 -23.18 6.95
CA HIS A 824 11.34 -21.89 6.37
C HIS A 824 12.87 -21.73 6.23
N VAL A 825 13.64 -22.71 6.70
CA VAL A 825 15.11 -22.71 6.67
C VAL A 825 15.59 -23.92 5.89
N ASP A 826 16.33 -23.65 4.82
CA ASP A 826 17.00 -24.65 4.00
C ASP A 826 18.34 -25.03 4.63
N ILE A 827 18.68 -26.32 4.58
CA ILE A 827 20.01 -26.87 4.80
C ILE A 827 20.61 -27.11 3.42
N ILE A 828 21.73 -26.46 3.12
CA ILE A 828 22.45 -26.60 1.86
C ILE A 828 23.85 -27.10 2.16
N ARG A 829 24.19 -28.29 1.67
CA ARG A 829 25.54 -28.84 1.72
C ARG A 829 26.19 -28.74 0.36
N VAL A 830 27.43 -28.27 0.37
CA VAL A 830 28.21 -28.08 -0.85
C VAL A 830 29.39 -29.05 -0.92
N GLN A 831 29.83 -29.33 -2.13
CA GLN A 831 31.01 -30.13 -2.46
C GLN A 831 31.86 -29.38 -3.50
N ASN A 832 33.16 -29.66 -3.53
CA ASN A 832 34.11 -29.07 -4.49
C ASN A 832 34.14 -27.52 -4.51
N ILE A 833 33.68 -26.89 -3.42
CA ILE A 833 33.73 -25.44 -3.17
C ILE A 833 33.65 -25.20 -1.66
N ASN A 834 34.27 -24.13 -1.19
CA ASN A 834 34.28 -23.78 0.23
C ASN A 834 32.92 -23.24 0.69
N SER A 835 32.30 -23.83 1.72
CA SER A 835 30.97 -23.42 2.20
C SER A 835 30.94 -22.01 2.79
N TYR A 836 32.03 -21.56 3.42
CA TYR A 836 32.15 -20.19 3.94
C TYR A 836 32.20 -19.17 2.81
N TYR A 837 32.93 -19.49 1.74
CA TYR A 837 32.91 -18.67 0.53
C TYR A 837 31.50 -18.59 -0.06
N VAL A 838 30.81 -19.71 -0.23
CA VAL A 838 29.45 -19.72 -0.78
C VAL A 838 28.49 -18.91 0.10
N ALA A 839 28.53 -19.06 1.43
CA ALA A 839 27.70 -18.29 2.33
C ALA A 839 27.97 -16.78 2.21
N ILE A 840 29.24 -16.36 2.14
CA ILE A 840 29.58 -14.94 1.91
C ILE A 840 29.13 -14.48 0.53
N PHE A 841 29.32 -15.27 -0.52
CA PHE A 841 28.88 -14.94 -1.87
C PHE A 841 27.37 -14.69 -1.91
N LEU A 842 26.56 -15.54 -1.28
CA LEU A 842 25.11 -15.38 -1.20
C LEU A 842 24.73 -14.04 -0.53
N LEU A 843 25.53 -13.53 0.40
CA LEU A 843 25.33 -12.26 1.09
C LEU A 843 25.86 -11.03 0.33
N THR A 844 26.70 -11.20 -0.71
CA THR A 844 27.12 -10.10 -1.58
C THR A 844 25.94 -9.55 -2.39
N GLN A 845 26.10 -8.35 -2.95
CA GLN A 845 25.14 -7.80 -3.91
C GLN A 845 24.91 -8.74 -5.10
N TYR A 846 25.90 -9.57 -5.48
CA TYR A 846 25.79 -10.52 -6.60
C TYR A 846 24.91 -11.72 -6.24
N GLY A 847 24.99 -12.20 -4.99
CA GLY A 847 24.11 -13.24 -4.48
C GLY A 847 22.69 -12.70 -4.23
N GLN A 848 22.58 -11.61 -3.48
CA GLN A 848 21.29 -11.03 -3.07
C GLN A 848 20.45 -10.57 -4.26
N LYS A 849 21.04 -9.95 -5.29
CA LYS A 849 20.30 -9.56 -6.52
C LYS A 849 19.80 -10.77 -7.31
N GLN A 850 20.52 -11.90 -7.32
CA GLN A 850 20.01 -13.12 -7.94
C GLN A 850 18.84 -13.70 -7.14
N ILE A 851 18.95 -13.71 -5.81
CA ILE A 851 17.86 -14.15 -4.92
C ILE A 851 16.63 -13.25 -5.11
N GLU A 852 16.81 -11.93 -5.12
CA GLU A 852 15.76 -10.94 -5.40
C GLU A 852 15.06 -11.25 -6.74
N ARG A 853 15.82 -11.38 -7.83
CA ARG A 853 15.31 -11.70 -9.17
C ARG A 853 14.49 -13.00 -9.18
N LEU A 854 15.02 -14.05 -8.55
CA LEU A 854 14.44 -15.39 -8.61
C LEU A 854 13.25 -15.56 -7.67
N SER A 855 13.18 -14.77 -6.60
CA SER A 855 12.10 -14.83 -5.62
C SER A 855 10.74 -14.54 -6.26
N SER A 856 9.71 -15.23 -5.79
CA SER A 856 8.32 -15.06 -6.27
C SER A 856 7.34 -15.43 -5.17
N GLY A 857 6.10 -14.97 -5.26
CA GLY A 857 5.05 -15.31 -4.29
C GLY A 857 3.97 -14.24 -4.16
N VAL A 858 2.94 -14.54 -3.36
CA VAL A 858 1.88 -13.60 -2.99
C VAL A 858 2.18 -13.00 -1.62
N SER A 859 1.49 -11.92 -1.27
CA SER A 859 1.89 -11.11 -0.11
C SER A 859 1.90 -11.86 1.22
N GLY A 860 2.96 -11.60 1.99
CA GLY A 860 3.30 -12.32 3.22
C GLY A 860 4.13 -13.60 3.02
N ILE A 861 4.12 -14.20 1.82
CA ILE A 861 4.81 -15.46 1.51
C ILE A 861 5.55 -15.32 0.17
N VAL A 862 6.55 -14.44 0.14
CA VAL A 862 7.57 -14.42 -0.93
C VAL A 862 8.63 -15.44 -0.59
N GLY A 863 8.97 -16.30 -1.53
CA GLY A 863 9.95 -17.37 -1.32
C GLY A 863 10.78 -17.69 -2.55
N ILE A 864 11.78 -18.55 -2.34
CA ILE A 864 12.61 -19.13 -3.38
C ILE A 864 12.56 -20.66 -3.31
N THR A 865 12.40 -21.29 -4.47
CA THR A 865 12.29 -22.75 -4.61
C THR A 865 13.67 -23.40 -4.81
N PHE A 866 13.79 -24.71 -4.61
CA PHE A 866 15.06 -25.41 -4.86
C PHE A 866 15.56 -25.27 -6.30
N PRO A 867 14.74 -25.42 -7.36
CA PRO A 867 15.21 -25.16 -8.72
C PRO A 867 15.77 -23.74 -8.90
N GLN A 868 15.16 -22.75 -8.25
CA GLN A 868 15.65 -21.37 -8.28
C GLN A 868 16.97 -21.22 -7.52
N ILE A 869 17.10 -21.76 -6.30
CA ILE A 869 18.38 -21.76 -5.56
C ILE A 869 19.49 -22.43 -6.39
N LYS A 870 19.20 -23.61 -6.94
CA LYS A 870 20.11 -24.37 -7.81
C LYS A 870 20.58 -23.58 -9.04
N SER A 871 19.73 -22.70 -9.58
CA SER A 871 20.04 -21.85 -10.74
C SER A 871 20.90 -20.62 -10.44
N ILE A 872 21.16 -20.30 -9.16
CA ILE A 872 22.03 -19.17 -8.79
C ILE A 872 23.41 -19.40 -9.40
N GLN A 873 23.96 -18.37 -10.04
CA GLN A 873 25.26 -18.42 -10.68
C GLN A 873 26.35 -18.00 -9.70
N ILE A 874 27.34 -18.87 -9.47
CA ILE A 874 28.46 -18.68 -8.53
C ILE A 874 29.77 -18.56 -9.31
N PRO A 875 30.57 -17.48 -9.13
CA PRO A 875 31.91 -17.37 -9.68
C PRO A 875 32.88 -18.29 -8.93
N ILE A 876 33.78 -18.96 -9.66
CA ILE A 876 34.79 -19.83 -9.07
C ILE A 876 36.02 -18.98 -8.77
N LEU A 877 36.24 -18.67 -7.48
CA LEU A 877 37.44 -17.98 -7.02
C LEU A 877 38.58 -18.98 -6.75
N PRO A 878 39.86 -18.56 -6.83
CA PRO A 878 40.99 -19.42 -6.48
C PRO A 878 40.89 -19.97 -5.05
N ASP A 879 41.32 -21.21 -4.83
CA ASP A 879 41.22 -21.90 -3.53
C ASP A 879 41.88 -21.12 -2.38
N ILE A 880 42.99 -20.42 -2.65
CA ILE A 880 43.67 -19.59 -1.66
C ILE A 880 42.75 -18.46 -1.16
N VAL A 881 41.99 -17.83 -2.07
CA VAL A 881 41.03 -16.77 -1.72
C VAL A 881 39.86 -17.36 -0.93
N GLN A 882 39.35 -18.52 -1.34
CA GLN A 882 38.28 -19.21 -0.61
C GLN A 882 38.72 -19.55 0.83
N LYS A 883 39.95 -20.02 1.02
CA LYS A 883 40.54 -20.30 2.35
C LYS A 883 40.74 -19.03 3.18
N ASP A 884 41.13 -17.92 2.56
CA ASP A 884 41.23 -16.63 3.24
C ASP A 884 39.85 -16.16 3.75
N ILE A 885 38.80 -16.31 2.92
CA ILE A 885 37.42 -15.96 3.29
C ILE A 885 36.96 -16.83 4.47
N GLU A 886 37.23 -18.13 4.45
CA GLU A 886 36.95 -19.03 5.57
C GLU A 886 37.63 -18.57 6.87
N ARG A 887 38.91 -18.19 6.80
CA ARG A 887 39.66 -17.72 7.98
C ARG A 887 39.03 -16.47 8.59
N GLU A 888 38.70 -15.47 7.76
CA GLU A 888 38.08 -14.23 8.24
C GLU A 888 36.64 -14.44 8.71
N TYR A 889 35.87 -15.31 8.03
CA TYR A 889 34.54 -15.72 8.47
C TYR A 889 34.59 -16.34 9.87
N LYS A 890 35.51 -17.28 10.11
CA LYS A 890 35.65 -17.92 11.43
C LYS A 890 36.02 -16.91 12.52
N LYS A 891 36.85 -15.91 12.22
CA LYS A 891 37.15 -14.82 13.17
C LYS A 891 35.90 -13.99 13.48
N MET A 892 35.11 -13.64 12.47
CA MET A 892 33.83 -12.93 12.63
C MET A 892 32.84 -13.74 13.50
N SER A 893 32.68 -15.03 13.19
CA SER A 893 31.77 -15.93 13.91
C SER A 893 32.14 -16.07 15.39
N ARG A 894 33.44 -16.03 15.76
CA ARG A 894 33.86 -16.00 17.17
C ARG A 894 33.33 -14.77 17.92
N TRP A 895 33.22 -13.60 17.27
CA TRP A 895 32.64 -12.41 17.89
C TRP A 895 31.13 -12.54 18.04
N HIS A 896 30.44 -13.12 17.05
CA HIS A 896 29.02 -13.45 17.18
C HIS A 896 28.78 -14.40 18.36
N ASN A 897 29.55 -15.48 18.47
CA ASN A 897 29.40 -16.45 19.56
C ASN A 897 29.68 -15.81 20.93
N LYS A 898 30.69 -14.94 21.04
CA LYS A 898 30.91 -14.14 22.26
C LYS A 898 29.72 -13.24 22.62
N ALA A 899 29.03 -12.69 21.63
CA ALA A 899 27.80 -11.93 21.87
C ALA A 899 26.69 -12.87 22.40
N MET A 900 26.48 -14.02 21.77
CA MET A 900 25.50 -15.01 22.20
C MET A 900 25.79 -15.55 23.61
N ASP A 901 27.06 -15.75 23.98
CA ASP A 901 27.46 -16.18 25.33
C ASP A 901 27.12 -15.13 26.40
N VAL A 902 27.32 -13.85 26.09
CA VAL A 902 26.91 -12.74 26.98
C VAL A 902 25.39 -12.73 27.11
N LYS A 903 24.69 -12.77 25.99
CA LYS A 903 23.22 -12.77 25.93
C LYS A 903 22.63 -13.94 26.73
N LYS A 904 23.23 -15.14 26.59
CA LYS A 904 22.87 -16.33 27.36
C LYS A 904 22.95 -16.08 28.86
N LYS A 905 24.10 -15.59 29.35
CA LYS A 905 24.32 -15.34 30.78
C LYS A 905 23.34 -14.32 31.36
N LEU A 906 23.03 -13.26 30.60
CA LEU A 906 22.07 -12.25 31.03
C LEU A 906 20.65 -12.82 31.13
N ILE A 907 20.23 -13.62 30.15
CA ILE A 907 18.92 -14.27 30.15
C ILE A 907 18.82 -15.32 31.27
N GLU A 908 19.87 -16.12 31.49
CA GLU A 908 19.96 -17.04 32.63
C GLU A 908 19.96 -16.30 33.98
N GLY A 909 20.44 -15.06 34.01
CA GLY A 909 20.38 -14.14 35.15
C GLY A 909 19.02 -13.43 35.32
N GLY A 910 18.01 -13.74 34.51
CA GLY A 910 16.64 -13.24 34.65
C GLY A 910 16.26 -12.08 33.73
N LEU A 911 17.15 -11.59 32.87
CA LEU A 911 16.82 -10.53 31.91
C LEU A 911 15.98 -11.07 30.76
N SER A 912 15.07 -10.23 30.24
CA SER A 912 14.40 -10.49 28.97
C SER A 912 15.38 -10.43 27.80
N ASN A 913 15.01 -11.02 26.67
CA ASN A 913 15.81 -10.95 25.44
C ASN A 913 16.08 -9.50 25.00
N LYS A 914 15.14 -8.58 25.24
CA LYS A 914 15.28 -7.18 24.86
C LYS A 914 16.30 -6.46 25.74
N GLU A 915 16.23 -6.66 27.06
CA GLU A 915 17.19 -6.09 28.01
C GLU A 915 18.60 -6.65 27.79
N ALA A 916 18.72 -7.95 27.52
CA ALA A 916 20.01 -8.56 27.19
C ALA A 916 20.61 -8.03 25.87
N GLU A 917 19.77 -7.55 24.94
CA GLU A 917 20.22 -6.88 23.72
C GLU A 917 20.67 -5.44 23.96
N GLU A 918 20.28 -4.80 25.07
CA GLU A 918 20.70 -3.44 25.42
C GLU A 918 22.06 -3.40 26.15
N ASP A 919 22.57 -4.55 26.59
CA ASP A 919 23.87 -4.67 27.26
C ASP A 919 25.06 -4.24 26.37
N ASP A 920 25.94 -3.43 26.95
CA ASP A 920 27.10 -2.85 26.26
C ASP A 920 28.07 -3.89 25.71
N LYS A 921 28.27 -5.00 26.44
CA LYS A 921 29.21 -6.05 26.03
C LYS A 921 28.64 -6.89 24.90
N TYR A 922 27.35 -7.23 24.97
CA TYR A 922 26.61 -7.83 23.86
C TYR A 922 26.71 -6.93 22.61
N GLN A 923 26.31 -5.66 22.75
CA GLN A 923 26.31 -4.67 21.67
C GLN A 923 27.69 -4.49 21.03
N ARG A 924 28.74 -4.39 21.85
CA ARG A 924 30.13 -4.29 21.37
C ARG A 924 30.53 -5.51 20.53
N ASN A 925 30.21 -6.72 21.01
CA ASN A 925 30.58 -7.96 20.33
C ASN A 925 29.82 -8.15 19.02
N ILE A 926 28.49 -7.93 19.03
CA ILE A 926 27.66 -8.12 17.83
C ILE A 926 27.97 -7.07 16.76
N LYS A 927 28.14 -5.79 17.13
CA LYS A 927 28.56 -4.73 16.20
C LYS A 927 29.92 -5.03 15.56
N LYS A 928 30.85 -5.62 16.32
CA LYS A 928 32.14 -6.04 15.78
C LYS A 928 32.00 -7.18 14.77
N ALA A 929 31.16 -8.17 15.04
CA ALA A 929 30.87 -9.25 14.09
C ALA A 929 30.22 -8.69 12.80
N GLU A 930 29.24 -7.79 12.92
CA GLU A 930 28.58 -7.15 11.78
C GLU A 930 29.53 -6.29 10.95
N ALA A 931 30.42 -5.52 11.60
CA ALA A 931 31.45 -4.73 10.91
C ALA A 931 32.43 -5.62 10.13
N MET A 932 32.88 -6.72 10.73
CA MET A 932 33.76 -7.69 10.07
C MET A 932 33.06 -8.37 8.88
N LEU A 933 31.78 -8.73 9.03
CA LEU A 933 30.99 -9.31 7.93
C LEU A 933 30.86 -8.31 6.77
N LYS A 934 30.56 -7.04 7.07
CA LYS A 934 30.43 -5.99 6.05
C LYS A 934 31.73 -5.79 5.27
N ASP A 935 32.87 -5.77 5.97
CA ASP A 935 34.21 -5.69 5.34
C ASP A 935 34.50 -6.92 4.46
N LEU A 936 34.20 -8.12 4.96
CA LEU A 936 34.41 -9.37 4.24
C LEU A 936 33.57 -9.46 2.96
N ILE A 937 32.30 -9.05 3.02
CA ILE A 937 31.41 -8.96 1.84
C ILE A 937 32.00 -7.99 0.82
N LYS A 938 32.39 -6.79 1.24
CA LYS A 938 32.96 -5.77 0.34
C LYS A 938 34.22 -6.26 -0.35
N LYS A 939 35.17 -6.87 0.38
CA LYS A 939 36.40 -7.43 -0.19
C LYS A 939 36.11 -8.55 -1.18
N THR A 940 35.13 -9.40 -0.88
CA THR A 940 34.69 -10.46 -1.79
C THR A 940 34.10 -9.89 -3.07
N GLU A 941 33.29 -8.84 -2.98
CA GLU A 941 32.75 -8.12 -4.15
C GLU A 941 33.87 -7.50 -5.01
N GLU A 942 34.86 -6.86 -4.39
CA GLU A 942 36.02 -6.30 -5.10
C GLU A 942 36.81 -7.37 -5.86
N ILE A 943 36.92 -8.59 -5.32
CA ILE A 943 37.56 -9.74 -6.00
C ILE A 943 36.69 -10.22 -7.17
N ILE A 944 35.38 -10.36 -6.98
CA ILE A 944 34.45 -10.73 -8.05
C ILE A 944 34.52 -9.70 -9.21
N GLU A 945 34.69 -8.42 -8.88
CA GLU A 945 34.82 -7.32 -9.83
C GLU A 945 36.21 -7.24 -10.50
N GLY A 946 37.19 -8.02 -10.05
CA GLY A 946 38.56 -7.98 -10.56
C GLY A 946 39.35 -6.75 -10.09
N LYS A 947 38.81 -5.96 -9.15
CA LYS A 947 39.47 -4.79 -8.54
C LYS A 947 40.53 -5.19 -7.51
N ARG A 948 40.48 -6.44 -7.05
CA ARG A 948 41.31 -6.99 -5.99
C ARG A 948 41.70 -8.43 -6.34
N LYS A 949 42.97 -8.80 -6.12
CA LYS A 949 43.48 -10.16 -6.41
C LYS A 949 43.47 -11.08 -5.17
N LYS A 950 43.49 -10.53 -3.95
CA LYS A 950 43.57 -11.26 -2.67
C LYS A 950 42.73 -10.57 -1.59
N LEU A 951 42.28 -11.31 -0.58
CA LEU A 951 41.38 -10.82 0.47
C LEU A 951 41.97 -9.69 1.33
#